data_AF-A0A9D6T9T7-F1
#
_entry.id   AF-A0A9D6T9T7-F1
#
_cell.length_a   1.000
_cell.length_b   1.000
_cell.length_c   1.000
_cell.angle_alpha   90.00
_cell.angle_beta   90.00
_cell.angle_gamma   90.00
#
_symmetry.space_group_name_H-M   'P 1'
#
loop_
_entity.id
_entity.type
_entity.pdbx_description
1 polymer ?
#
loop_
_entity_poly.entity_id
_entity_poly.type
_entity_poly.pdbx_seq_one_letter_code
_entity_poly.pdbx_strand_id
1 'polypeptide(L)'
;MARRPDLPPPGRLCYSNMVRFRRFGSLAWAVGLLLAGAQLAAAAERTPTSGTEVFTARDDARQGREKPALAATTYWRVQAFVKVAQAGSGAHVQMLLPLSDAHQQISARSLAASAMVFREEPQAGNLWGHWTLPQASGGPVELGYEVVVASSDYERPVPRTALKSFSAPADAHAELQASALIQSDDHDLRRRAHELIKDAQTLDAAVWALFQYTAAFVKGGTAEAKADARTVLQQERGSSAGKARLLAALLRAVGIPARLVGGLKLEDASKKRATTSWVEARVGAAGDSWVPLDPGGGYFGWLPHNYLALYRGDLPLIVHSAELSLEYGFVVHQASREAAQAANRAAAGAPPAGVLAAGPEQVRTTATYVERPVASVVLIADQSVPEAVSDRIVKEAQEEEIDVVLLQARFESRYFRELYLQRLINNNLTLIRQANVLLIATGDDAGLYALLTLGEKQMALADARIVIAGDFLQPVGAVIGVVLRRLVQAGEVVLVNRPANLLALWEMTRANVINGVPMAEEARKWDLQPLVVSQLTDDDLSHWRRLVVGAWTRAVRAQVPLQALNLILVLPIIAALIVVARTVVGLETFGIFSPVIVSLAFLTTGLRWGAAIFAVIVGLGALMRAGLQHLRLQLVSRLAILVAMVAGVMAGLTVVGASFGIGALMNVSIFPMVIMSNVIENFTSSQAQFGTREAIRLTVNTLLLATLCYLAVESTGLQSLVLVFPEMLLAAIVVDVALGKWRGLRLLEYLRFFDLTRRMEKPWRPV
;
A
#
# COMPACT_ATOMS: atom_id res chain seq x y z
N MET A 1 54.31 -29.39 -61.54
CA MET A 1 54.68 -29.23 -60.12
C MET A 1 53.53 -29.81 -59.30
N ALA A 2 53.51 -31.11 -58.97
CA ALA A 2 54.33 -31.82 -57.97
C ALA A 2 53.91 -31.43 -56.53
N ARG A 3 53.38 -32.32 -55.66
CA ARG A 3 53.37 -33.80 -55.69
C ARG A 3 52.03 -34.43 -55.23
N ARG A 4 51.65 -35.55 -55.88
CA ARG A 4 50.84 -36.67 -55.36
C ARG A 4 51.70 -37.53 -54.40
N PRO A 5 51.20 -38.53 -53.63
CA PRO A 5 50.05 -39.42 -53.92
C PRO A 5 49.11 -39.61 -52.69
N ASP A 6 48.27 -40.65 -52.50
CA ASP A 6 48.01 -41.92 -53.24
C ASP A 6 46.54 -42.44 -53.08
N LEU A 7 46.30 -43.69 -53.50
CA LEU A 7 45.05 -44.47 -53.41
C LEU A 7 45.28 -45.85 -52.68
N PRO A 8 44.25 -46.69 -52.42
CA PRO A 8 44.13 -47.60 -51.23
C PRO A 8 44.55 -49.06 -51.56
N PRO A 9 44.18 -50.17 -50.84
CA PRO A 9 43.38 -50.40 -49.60
C PRO A 9 44.14 -51.33 -48.60
N PRO A 10 43.58 -52.30 -47.82
CA PRO A 10 42.21 -52.58 -47.31
C PRO A 10 42.09 -52.95 -45.79
N GLY A 11 40.85 -53.14 -45.30
CA GLY A 11 40.54 -54.29 -44.41
C GLY A 11 40.17 -54.10 -42.92
N ARG A 12 38.86 -54.23 -42.62
CA ARG A 12 38.22 -54.76 -41.38
C ARG A 12 38.20 -53.95 -40.05
N LEU A 13 37.04 -54.13 -39.37
CA LEU A 13 36.74 -54.15 -37.93
C LEU A 13 36.37 -52.85 -37.15
N CYS A 14 35.11 -52.86 -36.71
CA CYS A 14 34.59 -52.53 -35.36
C CYS A 14 34.24 -51.10 -34.89
N TYR A 15 33.06 -51.07 -34.26
CA TYR A 15 32.53 -50.18 -33.22
C TYR A 15 32.26 -48.69 -33.49
N SER A 16 30.95 -48.40 -33.61
CA SER A 16 30.20 -47.38 -32.87
C SER A 16 30.83 -45.99 -32.65
N ASN A 17 30.40 -45.01 -33.46
CA ASN A 17 29.57 -43.92 -32.91
C ASN A 17 28.95 -43.01 -33.99
N MET A 18 27.82 -42.40 -33.60
CA MET A 18 27.30 -41.09 -34.03
C MET A 18 26.71 -40.88 -35.44
N VAL A 19 25.59 -40.13 -35.42
CA VAL A 19 24.95 -39.33 -36.48
C VAL A 19 24.42 -40.06 -37.73
N ARG A 20 23.07 -40.15 -37.80
CA ARG A 20 22.38 -39.79 -39.05
C ARG A 20 21.06 -39.04 -38.81
N PHE A 21 21.14 -37.73 -39.01
CA PHE A 21 19.99 -36.83 -39.16
C PHE A 21 19.04 -37.33 -40.26
N ARG A 22 17.78 -37.59 -39.92
CA ARG A 22 16.62 -37.42 -40.83
C ARG A 22 15.30 -37.44 -40.06
N ARG A 23 14.33 -36.63 -40.50
CA ARG A 23 12.99 -36.41 -39.92
C ARG A 23 12.89 -35.46 -38.70
N PHE A 24 13.32 -34.22 -38.88
CA PHE A 24 12.66 -33.06 -38.25
C PHE A 24 12.32 -32.06 -39.36
N GLY A 25 11.07 -32.03 -39.80
CA GLY A 25 10.61 -31.19 -40.92
C GLY A 25 9.11 -30.94 -40.99
N SER A 26 8.31 -31.50 -40.08
CA SER A 26 6.84 -31.44 -40.13
C SER A 26 6.17 -31.15 -38.77
N LEU A 27 6.94 -30.83 -37.73
CA LEU A 27 6.42 -30.46 -36.39
C LEU A 27 6.73 -29.00 -35.99
N ALA A 28 7.74 -28.37 -36.59
CA ALA A 28 8.03 -26.95 -36.35
C ALA A 28 6.94 -26.00 -36.89
N TRP A 29 6.21 -26.40 -37.94
CA TRP A 29 5.08 -25.62 -38.48
C TRP A 29 3.79 -25.73 -37.65
N ALA A 30 3.64 -26.76 -36.81
CA ALA A 30 2.47 -26.92 -35.95
C ALA A 30 2.53 -26.05 -34.67
N VAL A 31 3.74 -25.83 -34.14
CA VAL A 31 3.95 -25.04 -32.90
C VAL A 31 3.90 -23.53 -33.17
N GLY A 32 4.30 -23.08 -34.37
CA GLY A 32 4.19 -21.67 -34.76
C GLY A 32 2.75 -21.16 -34.92
N LEU A 33 1.83 -22.00 -35.41
CA LEU A 33 0.42 -21.61 -35.57
C LEU A 33 -0.36 -21.57 -34.23
N LEU A 34 0.02 -22.39 -33.25
CA LEU A 34 -0.68 -22.46 -31.96
C LEU A 34 -0.39 -21.28 -31.03
N LEU A 35 0.70 -20.53 -31.25
CA LEU A 35 1.01 -19.30 -30.50
C LEU A 35 0.40 -18.04 -31.12
N ALA A 36 -0.10 -18.10 -32.35
CA ALA A 36 -0.89 -17.02 -32.97
C ALA A 36 -2.42 -17.16 -32.72
N GLY A 37 -2.90 -18.38 -32.45
CA GLY A 37 -4.33 -18.66 -32.26
C GLY A 37 -4.90 -18.33 -30.87
N ALA A 38 -4.06 -18.03 -29.87
CA ALA A 38 -4.47 -17.94 -28.46
C ALA A 38 -4.80 -16.51 -27.95
N GLN A 39 -4.81 -15.49 -28.82
CA GLN A 39 -5.18 -14.10 -28.45
C GLN A 39 -6.52 -13.63 -29.05
N LEU A 40 -7.30 -14.52 -29.69
CA LEU A 40 -8.57 -14.19 -30.34
C LEU A 40 -9.80 -14.96 -29.82
N ALA A 41 -9.69 -15.62 -28.66
CA ALA A 41 -10.75 -16.43 -28.05
C ALA A 41 -11.35 -15.82 -26.78
N ALA A 42 -11.58 -14.49 -26.76
CA ALA A 42 -12.21 -13.77 -25.65
C ALA A 42 -13.23 -12.71 -26.12
N ALA A 43 -14.00 -13.01 -27.18
CA ALA A 43 -15.15 -12.20 -27.61
C ALA A 43 -16.15 -13.06 -28.42
N ALA A 44 -16.93 -13.89 -27.72
CA ALA A 44 -18.09 -14.58 -28.29
C ALA A 44 -19.35 -14.28 -27.46
N GLU A 45 -19.55 -13.00 -27.13
CA GLU A 45 -20.88 -12.52 -26.74
C GLU A 45 -21.80 -12.63 -27.95
N ARG A 46 -22.89 -13.38 -27.79
CA ARG A 46 -23.90 -13.54 -28.85
C ARG A 46 -24.59 -12.21 -29.07
N THR A 47 -24.50 -11.68 -30.29
CA THR A 47 -25.30 -10.53 -30.73
C THR A 47 -26.78 -10.91 -30.73
N PRO A 48 -27.68 -10.13 -30.09
CA PRO A 48 -29.10 -10.22 -30.36
C PRO A 48 -29.38 -9.63 -31.76
N THR A 49 -30.06 -10.39 -32.61
CA THR A 49 -30.44 -9.94 -33.96
C THR A 49 -31.64 -9.01 -33.93
N SER A 50 -31.86 -8.28 -35.03
CA SER A 50 -32.95 -7.33 -35.20
C SER A 50 -34.34 -7.97 -35.06
N GLY A 51 -34.98 -7.79 -33.91
CA GLY A 51 -36.40 -8.06 -33.68
C GLY A 51 -36.71 -8.69 -32.32
N THR A 52 -37.39 -7.95 -31.44
CA THR A 52 -37.91 -8.36 -30.11
C THR A 52 -36.81 -8.70 -29.06
N GLU A 53 -36.96 -8.41 -27.77
CA GLU A 53 -38.15 -8.00 -27.01
C GLU A 53 -38.06 -6.60 -26.39
N VAL A 54 -39.21 -5.92 -26.30
CA VAL A 54 -39.38 -4.69 -25.52
C VAL A 54 -39.75 -5.08 -24.10
N PHE A 55 -38.87 -4.84 -23.12
CA PHE A 55 -39.28 -4.80 -21.72
C PHE A 55 -40.02 -3.48 -21.46
N THR A 56 -41.35 -3.52 -21.64
CA THR A 56 -42.24 -2.49 -21.08
C THR A 56 -42.06 -2.46 -19.58
N ALA A 57 -41.93 -1.26 -18.99
CA ALA A 57 -41.79 -1.09 -17.56
C ALA A 57 -42.95 -1.77 -16.81
N ARG A 58 -42.67 -2.89 -16.14
CA ARG A 58 -43.43 -3.32 -14.96
C ARG A 58 -42.92 -2.50 -13.77
N ASP A 59 -43.82 -2.10 -12.89
CA ASP A 59 -43.58 -1.23 -11.74
C ASP A 59 -42.61 -1.81 -10.67
N ASP A 60 -42.07 -3.01 -10.88
CA ASP A 60 -41.19 -3.73 -9.95
C ASP A 60 -39.72 -3.25 -9.96
N ALA A 61 -39.36 -2.31 -10.83
CA ALA A 61 -37.99 -1.79 -10.94
C ALA A 61 -37.65 -0.64 -9.96
N ARG A 62 -38.42 -0.47 -8.87
CA ARG A 62 -37.99 0.32 -7.70
C ARG A 62 -37.08 -0.51 -6.77
N GLN A 63 -35.93 -0.91 -7.30
CA GLN A 63 -34.75 -1.24 -6.49
C GLN A 63 -33.63 -0.21 -6.73
N GLY A 64 -33.99 1.08 -6.65
CA GLY A 64 -33.04 2.07 -6.17
C GLY A 64 -32.64 1.65 -4.75
N ARG A 65 -31.36 1.34 -4.54
CA ARG A 65 -30.83 0.91 -3.23
C ARG A 65 -31.28 1.88 -2.15
N GLU A 66 -31.78 1.34 -1.04
CA GLU A 66 -32.30 2.15 0.06
C GLU A 66 -31.26 3.15 0.55
N LYS A 67 -31.66 4.42 0.52
CA LYS A 67 -30.92 5.57 1.00
C LYS A 67 -30.66 5.43 2.51
N PRO A 68 -29.41 5.59 3.01
CA PRO A 68 -29.16 5.74 4.44
C PRO A 68 -29.95 6.94 4.98
N ALA A 69 -30.68 6.76 6.08
CA ALA A 69 -31.66 7.75 6.57
C ALA A 69 -31.06 9.07 7.13
N LEU A 70 -29.76 9.28 6.99
CA LEU A 70 -29.02 10.45 7.44
C LEU A 70 -28.13 10.93 6.30
N ALA A 71 -28.26 12.20 5.89
CA ALA A 71 -27.37 12.80 4.90
C ALA A 71 -25.94 12.86 5.49
N ALA A 72 -25.00 12.14 4.87
CA ALA A 72 -23.65 12.06 5.39
C ALA A 72 -22.83 13.25 4.87
N THR A 73 -22.58 14.25 5.74
CA THR A 73 -21.56 15.26 5.45
C THR A 73 -20.19 14.68 5.78
N THR A 74 -19.35 14.55 4.76
CA THR A 74 -17.95 14.14 4.89
C THR A 74 -17.05 15.33 4.62
N TYR A 75 -15.95 15.44 5.36
CA TYR A 75 -14.97 16.50 5.17
C TYR A 75 -13.74 15.90 4.48
N TRP A 76 -13.16 16.65 3.57
CA TRP A 76 -12.06 16.20 2.73
C TRP A 76 -11.04 17.32 2.55
N ARG A 77 -9.79 16.90 2.41
CA ARG A 77 -8.68 17.72 1.94
C ARG A 77 -8.29 17.22 0.55
N VAL A 78 -8.27 18.14 -0.41
CA VAL A 78 -7.87 17.86 -1.79
C VAL A 78 -6.73 18.78 -2.15
N GLN A 79 -5.54 18.22 -2.37
CA GLN A 79 -4.37 18.95 -2.82
C GLN A 79 -4.10 18.59 -4.28
N ALA A 80 -4.38 19.53 -5.19
CA ALA A 80 -3.94 19.46 -6.56
C ALA A 80 -2.45 19.83 -6.64
N PHE A 81 -1.67 19.09 -7.42
CA PHE A 81 -0.30 19.45 -7.75
C PHE A 81 -0.06 19.40 -9.27
N VAL A 82 0.78 20.30 -9.76
CA VAL A 82 1.30 20.32 -11.13
C VAL A 82 2.80 20.52 -11.06
N LYS A 83 3.57 19.61 -11.64
CA LYS A 83 5.03 19.72 -11.77
C LYS A 83 5.36 20.09 -13.21
N VAL A 84 6.11 21.17 -13.40
CA VAL A 84 6.56 21.66 -14.70
C VAL A 84 8.08 21.45 -14.79
N ALA A 85 8.56 20.67 -15.76
CA ALA A 85 9.94 20.19 -15.75
C ALA A 85 10.98 21.29 -16.04
N GLN A 86 10.71 22.15 -17.02
CA GLN A 86 11.41 23.40 -17.31
C GLN A 86 10.41 24.41 -17.86
N ALA A 87 10.61 25.69 -17.54
CA ALA A 87 9.69 26.77 -17.91
C ALA A 87 10.45 28.06 -18.21
N GLY A 88 10.24 28.60 -19.42
CA GLY A 88 10.76 29.91 -19.83
C GLY A 88 10.06 31.08 -19.12
N SER A 89 10.66 32.26 -19.19
CA SER A 89 10.05 33.49 -18.66
C SER A 89 8.72 33.78 -19.35
N GLY A 90 7.65 33.99 -18.59
CA GLY A 90 6.29 34.20 -19.12
C GLY A 90 5.49 32.92 -19.36
N ALA A 91 6.01 31.74 -18.98
CA ALA A 91 5.22 30.51 -18.93
C ALA A 91 3.98 30.68 -18.04
N HIS A 92 2.84 30.17 -18.49
CA HIS A 92 1.59 30.22 -17.74
C HIS A 92 0.90 28.86 -17.68
N VAL A 93 0.28 28.59 -16.54
CA VAL A 93 -0.57 27.43 -16.28
C VAL A 93 -1.89 27.93 -15.71
N GLN A 94 -3.00 27.41 -16.20
CA GLN A 94 -4.35 27.69 -15.74
C GLN A 94 -5.00 26.38 -15.32
N MET A 95 -5.67 26.34 -14.17
CA MET A 95 -6.41 25.17 -13.69
C MET A 95 -7.80 25.59 -13.22
N LEU A 96 -8.81 24.78 -13.52
CA LEU A 96 -10.16 24.98 -12.97
C LEU A 96 -10.24 24.55 -11.50
N LEU A 97 -10.76 25.44 -10.68
CA LEU A 97 -10.83 25.32 -9.23
C LEU A 97 -12.28 25.13 -8.77
N PRO A 98 -12.54 24.28 -7.76
CA PRO A 98 -13.89 24.01 -7.30
C PRO A 98 -14.54 25.29 -6.72
N LEU A 99 -15.87 25.33 -6.74
CA LEU A 99 -16.71 26.40 -6.15
C LEU A 99 -17.69 25.81 -5.13
N SER A 100 -18.12 26.60 -4.15
CA SER A 100 -19.17 26.19 -3.20
C SER A 100 -20.55 26.22 -3.86
N ASP A 101 -21.38 25.23 -3.57
CA ASP A 101 -22.79 25.14 -4.00
C ASP A 101 -23.62 24.32 -2.98
N ALA A 102 -24.78 23.81 -3.39
CA ALA A 102 -25.69 23.04 -2.53
C ALA A 102 -25.22 21.60 -2.21
N HIS A 103 -24.23 21.08 -2.95
CA HIS A 103 -23.65 19.74 -2.75
C HIS A 103 -22.34 19.82 -1.94
N GLN A 104 -21.51 20.83 -2.24
CA GLN A 104 -20.18 21.00 -1.65
C GLN A 104 -19.96 22.42 -1.09
N GLN A 105 -19.39 22.52 0.11
CA GLN A 105 -18.97 23.76 0.73
C GLN A 105 -17.45 23.80 0.87
N ILE A 106 -16.81 24.79 0.25
CA ILE A 106 -15.38 25.04 0.37
C ILE A 106 -15.13 25.92 1.58
N SER A 107 -14.41 25.38 2.56
CA SER A 107 -14.13 26.03 3.84
C SER A 107 -12.78 26.74 3.88
N ALA A 108 -11.81 26.27 3.09
CA ALA A 108 -10.48 26.88 3.00
C ALA A 108 -9.85 26.60 1.63
N ARG A 109 -9.03 27.55 1.16
CA ARG A 109 -8.15 27.45 -0.02
C ARG A 109 -6.76 27.88 0.43
N SER A 110 -5.73 27.13 0.10
CA SER A 110 -4.34 27.43 0.44
C SER A 110 -3.41 27.12 -0.74
N LEU A 111 -2.38 27.96 -0.91
CA LEU A 111 -1.35 27.75 -1.93
C LEU A 111 -0.10 27.16 -1.28
N ALA A 112 0.51 26.16 -1.90
CA ALA A 112 1.90 25.83 -1.59
C ALA A 112 2.79 26.96 -2.13
N ALA A 113 3.83 27.33 -1.37
CA ALA A 113 4.77 28.38 -1.78
C ALA A 113 5.43 28.01 -3.12
N SER A 114 5.15 28.79 -4.16
CA SER A 114 5.61 28.54 -5.54
C SER A 114 6.35 29.75 -6.08
N ALA A 115 7.28 29.53 -7.02
CA ALA A 115 8.00 30.61 -7.72
C ALA A 115 7.14 31.36 -8.76
N MET A 116 5.85 31.04 -8.88
CA MET A 116 4.90 31.65 -9.81
C MET A 116 3.93 32.58 -9.09
N VAL A 117 3.56 33.68 -9.76
CA VAL A 117 2.51 34.60 -9.30
C VAL A 117 1.15 33.94 -9.53
N PHE A 118 0.34 33.85 -8.48
CA PHE A 118 -1.00 33.27 -8.51
C PHE A 118 -2.10 34.35 -8.55
N ARG A 119 -3.15 34.11 -9.34
CA ARG A 119 -4.40 34.89 -9.35
C ARG A 119 -5.59 33.95 -9.56
N GLU A 120 -6.69 34.18 -8.84
CA GLU A 120 -7.98 33.56 -9.16
C GLU A 120 -8.81 34.52 -10.04
N GLU A 121 -9.42 34.00 -11.11
CA GLU A 121 -10.29 34.75 -12.03
C GLU A 121 -11.63 34.01 -12.23
N PRO A 122 -12.78 34.59 -11.84
CA PRO A 122 -14.08 33.98 -12.05
C PRO A 122 -14.54 34.18 -13.51
N GLN A 123 -14.84 33.08 -14.20
CA GLN A 123 -15.27 33.11 -15.61
C GLN A 123 -16.41 32.12 -15.86
N ALA A 124 -17.53 32.62 -16.41
CA ALA A 124 -18.67 31.80 -16.87
C ALA A 124 -19.20 30.78 -15.84
N GLY A 125 -19.24 31.15 -14.55
CA GLY A 125 -19.71 30.26 -13.47
C GLY A 125 -18.68 29.24 -12.97
N ASN A 126 -17.43 29.32 -13.44
CA ASN A 126 -16.27 28.60 -12.94
C ASN A 126 -15.25 29.57 -12.33
N LEU A 127 -14.25 29.01 -11.64
CA LEU A 127 -13.10 29.76 -11.13
C LEU A 127 -11.82 29.20 -11.74
N TRP A 128 -11.02 30.06 -12.38
CA TRP A 128 -9.71 29.71 -12.88
C TRP A 128 -8.63 30.16 -11.90
N GLY A 129 -7.72 29.25 -11.55
CA GLY A 129 -6.44 29.60 -10.98
C GLY A 129 -5.44 29.85 -12.11
N HIS A 130 -4.81 31.02 -12.13
CA HIS A 130 -3.76 31.39 -13.07
C HIS A 130 -2.43 31.47 -12.33
N TRP A 131 -1.44 30.72 -12.80
CA TRP A 131 -0.06 30.80 -12.36
C TRP A 131 0.81 31.31 -13.51
N THR A 132 1.56 32.38 -13.27
CA THR A 132 2.50 32.94 -14.24
C THR A 132 3.91 32.96 -13.67
N LEU A 133 4.89 32.53 -14.47
CA LEU A 133 6.29 32.49 -14.06
C LEU A 133 7.01 33.79 -14.48
N PRO A 134 7.37 34.69 -13.54
CA PRO A 134 7.92 36.00 -13.88
C PRO A 134 9.37 35.95 -14.40
N GLN A 135 10.14 34.93 -14.04
CA GLN A 135 11.53 34.71 -14.49
C GLN A 135 11.76 33.23 -14.81
N ALA A 136 12.53 32.93 -15.85
CA ALA A 136 12.78 31.56 -16.29
C ALA A 136 13.38 30.71 -15.16
N SER A 137 12.84 29.49 -14.96
CA SER A 137 13.35 28.58 -13.94
C SER A 137 14.40 27.65 -14.52
N GLY A 138 15.58 27.59 -13.91
CA GLY A 138 16.65 26.63 -14.25
C GLY A 138 16.38 25.19 -13.81
N GLY A 139 15.25 24.93 -13.14
CA GLY A 139 14.86 23.61 -12.63
C GLY A 139 13.34 23.42 -12.53
N PRO A 140 12.89 22.22 -12.12
CA PRO A 140 11.47 21.88 -12.09
C PRO A 140 10.72 22.72 -11.04
N VAL A 141 9.56 23.23 -11.42
CA VAL A 141 8.67 24.02 -10.55
C VAL A 141 7.44 23.18 -10.20
N GLU A 142 7.15 23.06 -8.91
CA GLU A 142 5.93 22.42 -8.42
C GLU A 142 4.93 23.48 -7.94
N LEU A 143 3.72 23.39 -8.47
CA LEU A 143 2.56 24.19 -8.11
C LEU A 143 1.69 23.31 -7.21
N GLY A 144 1.28 23.82 -6.05
CA GLY A 144 0.36 23.12 -5.14
C GLY A 144 -0.82 24.00 -4.77
N TYR A 145 -2.03 23.47 -4.89
CA TYR A 145 -3.28 24.13 -4.50
C TYR A 145 -4.09 23.18 -3.63
N GLU A 146 -4.31 23.53 -2.36
CA GLU A 146 -5.05 22.73 -1.40
C GLU A 146 -6.42 23.36 -1.10
N VAL A 147 -7.44 22.51 -1.02
CA VAL A 147 -8.82 22.88 -0.70
C VAL A 147 -9.32 21.99 0.43
N VAL A 148 -10.01 22.58 1.40
CA VAL A 148 -10.82 21.84 2.39
C VAL A 148 -12.28 21.94 1.99
N VAL A 149 -12.92 20.80 1.78
CA VAL A 149 -14.30 20.68 1.29
C VAL A 149 -15.14 19.88 2.28
N ALA A 150 -16.26 20.44 2.71
CA ALA A 150 -17.37 19.65 3.26
C ALA A 150 -18.28 19.25 2.10
N SER A 151 -18.48 17.96 1.89
CA SER A 151 -19.30 17.42 0.81
C SER A 151 -20.43 16.58 1.40
N SER A 152 -21.62 16.72 0.86
CA SER A 152 -22.86 16.13 1.40
C SER A 152 -23.62 15.36 0.34
N ASP A 153 -24.50 14.42 0.74
CA ASP A 153 -25.36 13.73 -0.21
C ASP A 153 -26.39 14.71 -0.78
N TYR A 154 -26.29 15.00 -2.08
CA TYR A 154 -27.20 15.91 -2.78
C TYR A 154 -28.25 15.12 -3.55
N GLU A 155 -29.50 15.23 -3.14
CA GLU A 155 -30.64 14.60 -3.79
C GLU A 155 -31.57 15.66 -4.39
N ARG A 156 -31.86 15.54 -5.67
CA ARG A 156 -32.83 16.35 -6.40
C ARG A 156 -33.55 15.47 -7.42
N PRO A 157 -34.74 14.92 -7.09
CA PRO A 157 -35.49 14.07 -8.01
C PRO A 157 -35.99 14.87 -9.21
N VAL A 158 -36.10 14.22 -10.37
CA VAL A 158 -36.76 14.80 -11.54
C VAL A 158 -38.25 14.96 -11.25
N PRO A 159 -38.86 16.15 -11.44
CA PRO A 159 -40.25 16.38 -11.14
C PRO A 159 -41.16 15.66 -12.14
N ARG A 160 -42.28 15.13 -11.62
CA ARG A 160 -43.33 14.42 -12.39
C ARG A 160 -44.25 15.39 -13.12
N THR A 161 -43.70 16.19 -14.02
CA THR A 161 -44.45 17.09 -14.90
C THR A 161 -44.69 16.43 -16.27
N ALA A 162 -45.77 16.82 -16.95
CA ALA A 162 -46.05 16.31 -18.30
C ALA A 162 -45.00 16.84 -19.29
N LEU A 163 -44.39 15.95 -20.08
CA LEU A 163 -43.26 16.31 -20.94
C LEU A 163 -43.61 17.42 -21.94
N LYS A 164 -44.83 17.40 -22.49
CA LYS A 164 -45.37 18.43 -23.40
C LYS A 164 -45.58 19.80 -22.76
N SER A 165 -45.60 19.88 -21.43
CA SER A 165 -45.73 21.14 -20.68
C SER A 165 -44.40 21.72 -20.20
N PHE A 166 -43.30 20.97 -20.37
CA PHE A 166 -41.96 21.45 -20.07
C PHE A 166 -41.50 22.41 -21.17
N SER A 167 -41.22 23.66 -20.79
CA SER A 167 -40.46 24.60 -21.60
C SER A 167 -39.12 24.83 -20.95
N ALA A 168 -38.05 24.84 -21.74
CA ALA A 168 -36.74 25.25 -21.26
C ALA A 168 -36.78 26.71 -20.75
N PRO A 169 -36.04 27.05 -19.68
CA PRO A 169 -35.89 28.43 -19.22
C PRO A 169 -35.22 29.31 -20.28
N ALA A 170 -35.65 30.57 -20.40
CA ALA A 170 -35.19 31.49 -21.45
C ALA A 170 -33.67 31.81 -21.38
N ASP A 171 -33.08 31.68 -20.20
CA ASP A 171 -31.65 31.85 -19.94
C ASP A 171 -30.81 30.60 -20.27
N ALA A 172 -31.43 29.43 -20.48
CA ALA A 172 -30.74 28.15 -20.67
C ALA A 172 -30.30 27.88 -22.12
N HIS A 173 -30.11 28.93 -22.93
CA HIS A 173 -29.80 28.80 -24.37
C HIS A 173 -28.44 28.12 -24.62
N ALA A 174 -27.43 28.45 -23.81
CA ALA A 174 -26.09 27.87 -23.92
C ALA A 174 -26.08 26.35 -23.60
N GLU A 175 -26.91 25.91 -22.67
CA GLU A 175 -27.03 24.50 -22.27
C GLU A 175 -27.99 23.68 -23.15
N LEU A 176 -28.56 24.28 -24.19
CA LEU A 176 -29.31 23.61 -25.26
C LEU A 176 -28.51 23.49 -26.57
N GLN A 177 -27.66 24.47 -26.87
CA GLN A 177 -26.86 24.50 -28.10
C GLN A 177 -25.93 23.29 -28.23
N ALA A 178 -25.63 22.90 -29.47
CA ALA A 178 -24.61 21.91 -29.76
C ALA A 178 -23.20 22.49 -29.52
N SER A 179 -22.24 21.62 -29.19
CA SER A 179 -20.81 21.97 -29.14
C SER A 179 -19.99 20.97 -29.95
N ALA A 180 -18.71 21.28 -30.18
CA ALA A 180 -17.80 20.44 -30.97
C ALA A 180 -17.71 18.97 -30.50
N LEU A 181 -18.00 18.69 -29.22
CA LEU A 181 -17.98 17.35 -28.61
C LEU A 181 -19.36 16.87 -28.12
N ILE A 182 -20.39 17.73 -28.17
CA ILE A 182 -21.77 17.47 -27.74
C ILE A 182 -22.71 17.87 -28.89
N GLN A 183 -22.77 17.03 -29.93
CA GLN A 183 -23.47 17.36 -31.18
C GLN A 183 -24.98 17.09 -31.08
N SER A 184 -25.70 17.85 -30.26
CA SER A 184 -27.16 17.71 -30.03
C SER A 184 -28.03 18.07 -31.26
N ASP A 185 -27.41 18.60 -32.31
CA ASP A 185 -27.98 18.89 -33.61
C ASP A 185 -27.86 17.75 -34.63
N ASP A 186 -26.99 16.77 -34.38
CA ASP A 186 -26.78 15.61 -35.25
C ASP A 186 -28.08 14.80 -35.42
N HIS A 187 -28.32 14.37 -36.67
CA HIS A 187 -29.56 13.71 -37.06
C HIS A 187 -29.73 12.34 -36.38
N ASP A 188 -28.66 11.57 -36.19
CA ASP A 188 -28.73 10.24 -35.59
C ASP A 188 -28.93 10.34 -34.08
N LEU A 189 -28.25 11.29 -33.42
CA LEU A 189 -28.49 11.62 -32.00
C LEU A 189 -29.94 12.09 -31.75
N ARG A 190 -30.47 12.98 -32.61
CA ARG A 190 -31.87 13.43 -32.50
C ARG A 190 -32.87 12.31 -32.73
N ARG A 191 -32.70 11.51 -33.79
CA ARG A 191 -33.56 10.35 -34.08
C ARG A 191 -33.56 9.40 -32.87
N ARG A 192 -32.37 9.07 -32.36
CA ARG A 192 -32.22 8.15 -31.23
C ARG A 192 -32.84 8.67 -29.94
N ALA A 193 -32.67 9.95 -29.64
CA ALA A 193 -33.27 10.55 -28.45
C ALA A 193 -34.81 10.47 -28.49
N HIS A 194 -35.41 10.83 -29.63
CA HIS A 194 -36.87 10.76 -29.82
C HIS A 194 -37.40 9.31 -29.83
N GLU A 195 -36.67 8.34 -30.37
CA GLU A 195 -36.99 6.91 -30.26
C GLU A 195 -37.05 6.44 -28.81
N LEU A 196 -36.10 6.86 -27.97
CA LEU A 196 -36.00 6.45 -26.56
C LEU A 196 -37.09 7.06 -25.69
N ILE A 197 -37.56 8.27 -25.99
CA ILE A 197 -38.62 8.97 -25.21
C ILE A 197 -40.03 8.80 -25.81
N LYS A 198 -40.21 8.02 -26.88
CA LYS A 198 -41.48 7.93 -27.64
C LYS A 198 -42.71 7.59 -26.77
N ASP A 199 -42.52 6.77 -25.75
CA ASP A 199 -43.57 6.28 -24.83
C ASP A 199 -43.61 7.10 -23.52
N ALA A 200 -42.69 8.06 -23.32
CA ALA A 200 -42.57 8.84 -22.09
C ALA A 200 -43.55 10.03 -22.07
N GLN A 201 -44.52 9.97 -21.16
CA GLN A 201 -45.51 11.04 -20.99
C GLN A 201 -45.04 12.14 -20.01
N THR A 202 -44.11 11.83 -19.12
CA THR A 202 -43.59 12.72 -18.06
C THR A 202 -42.10 12.99 -18.19
N LEU A 203 -41.65 14.10 -17.62
CA LEU A 203 -40.25 14.51 -17.65
C LEU A 203 -39.32 13.51 -16.94
N ASP A 204 -39.75 12.95 -15.81
CA ASP A 204 -38.99 11.91 -15.09
C ASP A 204 -38.80 10.64 -15.94
N ALA A 205 -39.85 10.19 -16.62
CA ALA A 205 -39.77 9.04 -17.53
C ALA A 205 -38.85 9.31 -18.73
N ALA A 206 -38.88 10.52 -19.31
CA ALA A 206 -38.02 10.89 -20.44
C ALA A 206 -36.53 10.97 -20.04
N VAL A 207 -36.22 11.65 -18.93
CA VAL A 207 -34.85 11.76 -18.41
C VAL A 207 -34.33 10.39 -17.97
N TRP A 208 -35.19 9.55 -17.35
CA TRP A 208 -34.85 8.18 -16.99
C TRP A 208 -34.53 7.30 -18.21
N ALA A 209 -35.33 7.34 -19.27
CA ALA A 209 -35.08 6.52 -20.47
C ALA A 209 -33.73 6.86 -21.14
N LEU A 210 -33.41 8.16 -21.27
CA LEU A 210 -32.13 8.62 -21.82
C LEU A 210 -30.94 8.27 -20.91
N PHE A 211 -31.11 8.43 -19.59
CA PHE A 211 -30.12 8.02 -18.59
C PHE A 211 -29.86 6.51 -18.66
N GLN A 212 -30.91 5.69 -18.60
CA GLN A 212 -30.82 4.23 -18.59
C GLN A 212 -30.16 3.69 -19.86
N TYR A 213 -30.44 4.29 -21.03
CA TYR A 213 -29.74 3.96 -22.26
C TYR A 213 -28.22 4.18 -22.14
N THR A 214 -27.79 5.36 -21.71
CA THR A 214 -26.35 5.70 -21.59
C THR A 214 -25.64 4.98 -20.44
N ALA A 215 -26.35 4.65 -19.37
CA ALA A 215 -25.81 3.90 -18.24
C ALA A 215 -25.64 2.40 -18.58
N ALA A 216 -26.69 1.75 -19.09
CA ALA A 216 -26.75 0.30 -19.23
C ALA A 216 -26.25 -0.25 -20.58
N PHE A 217 -26.51 0.44 -21.70
CA PHE A 217 -26.19 -0.09 -23.04
C PHE A 217 -24.81 0.33 -23.54
N VAL A 218 -24.31 1.51 -23.16
CA VAL A 218 -22.98 1.98 -23.54
C VAL A 218 -21.92 1.31 -22.66
N LYS A 219 -21.00 0.55 -23.26
CA LYS A 219 -19.91 -0.14 -22.55
C LYS A 219 -18.82 0.84 -22.08
N GLY A 220 -18.13 0.51 -21.00
CA GLY A 220 -17.00 1.31 -20.49
C GLY A 220 -15.79 1.28 -21.42
N GLY A 221 -15.20 2.45 -21.70
CA GLY A 221 -14.01 2.64 -22.52
C GLY A 221 -12.82 3.27 -21.76
N THR A 222 -11.63 3.21 -22.36
CA THR A 222 -10.40 3.83 -21.83
C THR A 222 -10.39 5.35 -22.06
N ALA A 223 -9.54 6.07 -21.31
CA ALA A 223 -9.50 7.54 -21.33
C ALA A 223 -8.88 8.18 -22.58
N GLU A 224 -8.16 7.40 -23.41
CA GLU A 224 -7.32 7.93 -24.50
C GLU A 224 -8.05 8.08 -25.85
N ALA A 225 -9.30 7.62 -25.97
CA ALA A 225 -10.10 7.80 -27.19
C ALA A 225 -10.70 9.21 -27.28
N LYS A 226 -10.73 9.79 -28.49
CA LYS A 226 -11.60 10.94 -28.78
C LYS A 226 -13.04 10.52 -28.51
N ALA A 227 -13.65 11.12 -27.49
CA ALA A 227 -14.92 10.70 -26.92
C ALA A 227 -15.94 11.83 -26.99
N ASP A 228 -16.35 12.17 -28.21
CA ASP A 228 -17.49 13.05 -28.51
C ASP A 228 -18.80 12.25 -28.61
N ALA A 229 -19.93 12.92 -28.41
CA ALA A 229 -21.24 12.27 -28.27
C ALA A 229 -21.59 11.36 -29.46
N ARG A 230 -21.33 11.82 -30.70
CA ARG A 230 -21.62 11.06 -31.92
C ARG A 230 -20.81 9.76 -32.02
N THR A 231 -19.51 9.82 -31.74
CA THR A 231 -18.64 8.63 -31.76
C THR A 231 -19.05 7.62 -30.69
N VAL A 232 -19.38 8.08 -29.48
CA VAL A 232 -19.81 7.21 -28.38
C VAL A 232 -21.15 6.53 -28.69
N LEU A 233 -22.06 7.21 -29.39
CA LEU A 233 -23.30 6.61 -29.90
C LEU A 233 -23.02 5.49 -30.92
N GLN A 234 -22.16 5.75 -31.90
CA GLN A 234 -21.86 4.80 -32.98
C GLN A 234 -21.05 3.57 -32.52
N GLN A 235 -20.17 3.74 -31.54
CA GLN A 235 -19.33 2.67 -31.01
C GLN A 235 -19.95 1.91 -29.83
N GLU A 236 -21.09 2.39 -29.30
CA GLU A 236 -21.72 1.93 -28.06
C GLU A 236 -20.71 1.77 -26.89
N ARG A 237 -19.67 2.60 -26.87
CA ARG A 237 -18.55 2.52 -25.92
C ARG A 237 -17.98 3.90 -25.63
N GLY A 238 -17.69 4.20 -24.37
CA GLY A 238 -17.10 5.48 -23.97
C GLY A 238 -16.52 5.50 -22.56
N SER A 239 -15.58 6.42 -22.32
CA SER A 239 -15.14 6.80 -20.98
C SER A 239 -16.26 7.50 -20.19
N SER A 240 -16.05 7.81 -18.91
CA SER A 240 -16.98 8.62 -18.10
C SER A 240 -17.37 9.94 -18.80
N ALA A 241 -16.37 10.69 -19.27
CA ALA A 241 -16.57 11.91 -20.07
C ALA A 241 -17.35 11.64 -21.37
N GLY A 242 -17.04 10.55 -22.09
CA GLY A 242 -17.76 10.17 -23.31
C GLY A 242 -19.24 9.85 -23.07
N LYS A 243 -19.54 9.05 -22.04
CA LYS A 243 -20.92 8.73 -21.63
C LYS A 243 -21.69 9.98 -21.22
N ALA A 244 -21.07 10.86 -20.43
CA ALA A 244 -21.69 12.09 -19.97
C ALA A 244 -21.94 13.08 -21.13
N ARG A 245 -21.03 13.21 -22.10
CA ARG A 245 -21.26 13.99 -23.34
C ARG A 245 -22.40 13.42 -24.17
N LEU A 246 -22.49 12.10 -24.32
CA LEU A 246 -23.62 11.45 -25.01
C LEU A 246 -24.94 11.74 -24.30
N LEU A 247 -25.02 11.57 -22.98
CA LEU A 247 -26.23 11.87 -22.21
C LEU A 247 -26.63 13.35 -22.33
N ALA A 248 -25.67 14.28 -22.24
CA ALA A 248 -25.93 15.70 -22.45
C ALA A 248 -26.45 16.00 -23.87
N ALA A 249 -25.88 15.37 -24.91
CA ALA A 249 -26.34 15.54 -26.29
C ALA A 249 -27.78 15.02 -26.48
N LEU A 250 -28.11 13.86 -25.92
CA LEU A 250 -29.46 13.27 -25.99
C LEU A 250 -30.51 14.13 -25.26
N LEU A 251 -30.17 14.67 -24.08
CA LEU A 251 -31.05 15.58 -23.33
C LEU A 251 -31.30 16.89 -24.10
N ARG A 252 -30.23 17.51 -24.61
CA ARG A 252 -30.32 18.71 -25.46
C ARG A 252 -31.14 18.48 -26.72
N ALA A 253 -31.00 17.31 -27.35
CA ALA A 253 -31.73 16.93 -28.55
C ALA A 253 -33.26 16.83 -28.36
N VAL A 254 -33.75 16.65 -27.14
CA VAL A 254 -35.18 16.66 -26.78
C VAL A 254 -35.61 17.95 -26.06
N GLY A 255 -34.77 19.00 -26.09
CA GLY A 255 -35.09 20.32 -25.51
C GLY A 255 -34.89 20.44 -24.00
N ILE A 256 -34.21 19.49 -23.35
CA ILE A 256 -33.87 19.55 -21.92
C ILE A 256 -32.47 20.17 -21.78
N PRO A 257 -32.31 21.34 -21.15
CA PRO A 257 -31.00 21.95 -20.98
C PRO A 257 -30.11 21.08 -20.10
N ALA A 258 -28.90 20.78 -20.57
CA ALA A 258 -27.98 19.88 -19.89
C ALA A 258 -26.54 20.42 -20.00
N ARG A 259 -25.79 20.36 -18.91
CA ARG A 259 -24.37 20.72 -18.88
C ARG A 259 -23.51 19.59 -18.33
N LEU A 260 -22.30 19.46 -18.88
CA LEU A 260 -21.29 18.58 -18.32
C LEU A 260 -20.79 19.15 -16.99
N VAL A 261 -20.42 18.28 -16.06
CA VAL A 261 -19.66 18.64 -14.85
C VAL A 261 -18.43 17.74 -14.80
N GLY A 262 -17.26 18.35 -14.69
CA GLY A 262 -16.00 17.66 -14.49
C GLY A 262 -15.60 17.70 -13.02
N GLY A 263 -15.15 16.57 -12.49
CA GLY A 263 -14.92 16.44 -11.06
C GLY A 263 -14.01 15.30 -10.65
N LEU A 264 -13.95 15.08 -9.35
CA LEU A 264 -13.10 14.08 -8.69
C LEU A 264 -13.95 13.23 -7.75
N LYS A 265 -13.76 11.91 -7.78
CA LYS A 265 -14.30 11.03 -6.73
C LYS A 265 -13.36 11.08 -5.53
N LEU A 266 -13.88 11.44 -4.37
CA LEU A 266 -13.15 11.61 -3.11
C LEU A 266 -12.97 10.25 -2.42
N GLU A 267 -11.73 9.77 -2.42
CA GLU A 267 -11.30 8.50 -1.84
C GLU A 267 -9.86 8.73 -1.35
N ASP A 268 -9.48 8.21 -0.16
CA ASP A 268 -8.12 8.38 0.36
C ASP A 268 -7.07 7.85 -0.65
N ALA A 269 -6.29 8.77 -1.22
CA ALA A 269 -5.39 8.46 -2.31
C ALA A 269 -4.19 9.41 -2.33
N SER A 270 -2.99 8.85 -2.25
CA SER A 270 -1.72 9.60 -2.31
C SER A 270 -1.40 10.18 -3.69
N LYS A 271 -2.03 9.67 -4.77
CA LYS A 271 -1.91 10.21 -6.14
C LYS A 271 -3.04 9.73 -7.04
N LYS A 272 -3.94 10.63 -7.43
CA LYS A 272 -5.07 10.38 -8.34
C LYS A 272 -4.96 11.26 -9.58
N ARG A 273 -5.07 10.67 -10.77
CA ARG A 273 -5.10 11.39 -12.06
C ARG A 273 -6.43 11.26 -12.81
N ALA A 274 -7.25 10.28 -12.44
CA ALA A 274 -8.54 10.03 -13.07
C ALA A 274 -9.58 11.02 -12.55
N THR A 275 -10.03 11.91 -13.44
CA THR A 275 -11.24 12.71 -13.26
C THR A 275 -12.47 11.88 -13.61
N THR A 276 -13.60 12.22 -13.00
CA THR A 276 -14.92 11.72 -13.41
C THR A 276 -15.73 12.85 -14.05
N SER A 277 -16.78 12.50 -14.78
CA SER A 277 -17.67 13.47 -15.41
C SER A 277 -19.10 12.96 -15.38
N TRP A 278 -20.02 13.85 -15.06
CA TRP A 278 -21.46 13.60 -15.04
C TRP A 278 -22.20 14.74 -15.74
N VAL A 279 -23.53 14.66 -15.77
CA VAL A 279 -24.40 15.67 -16.36
C VAL A 279 -25.26 16.31 -15.26
N GLU A 280 -25.39 17.62 -15.31
CA GLU A 280 -26.45 18.34 -14.60
C GLU A 280 -27.54 18.71 -15.63
N ALA A 281 -28.78 18.26 -15.42
CA ALA A 281 -29.92 18.57 -16.27
C ALA A 281 -30.87 19.58 -15.58
N ARG A 282 -31.28 20.65 -16.27
CA ARG A 282 -32.16 21.67 -15.70
C ARG A 282 -33.62 21.31 -15.95
N VAL A 283 -34.35 21.01 -14.87
CA VAL A 283 -35.72 20.48 -14.92
C VAL A 283 -36.78 21.45 -14.39
N GLY A 284 -36.40 22.72 -14.17
CA GLY A 284 -37.27 23.76 -13.63
C GLY A 284 -36.76 25.17 -13.95
N ALA A 285 -37.64 26.16 -13.76
CA ALA A 285 -37.36 27.56 -14.10
C ALA A 285 -36.33 28.22 -13.17
N ALA A 286 -36.31 27.86 -11.89
CA ALA A 286 -35.38 28.43 -10.91
C ALA A 286 -33.92 28.07 -11.23
N GLY A 287 -32.99 28.96 -10.86
CA GLY A 287 -31.54 28.71 -11.03
C GLY A 287 -31.04 27.48 -10.25
N ASP A 288 -31.75 27.11 -9.19
CA ASP A 288 -31.51 25.94 -8.35
C ASP A 288 -32.42 24.76 -8.74
N SER A 289 -32.41 24.38 -10.03
CA SER A 289 -33.20 23.25 -10.58
C SER A 289 -32.37 22.27 -11.40
N TRP A 290 -31.09 22.12 -11.03
CA TRP A 290 -30.13 21.21 -11.67
C TRP A 290 -30.14 19.83 -11.00
N VAL A 291 -30.50 18.80 -11.76
CA VAL A 291 -30.53 17.39 -11.37
C VAL A 291 -29.23 16.70 -11.77
N PRO A 292 -28.51 16.02 -10.85
CA PRO A 292 -27.31 15.26 -11.17
C PRO A 292 -27.66 13.91 -11.80
N LEU A 293 -26.92 13.56 -12.86
CA LEU A 293 -27.06 12.34 -13.65
C LEU A 293 -25.66 11.81 -14.01
N ASP A 294 -25.19 10.76 -13.33
CA ASP A 294 -23.91 10.09 -13.61
C ASP A 294 -24.13 8.72 -14.29
N PRO A 295 -24.06 8.62 -15.63
CA PRO A 295 -24.20 7.35 -16.36
C PRO A 295 -22.95 6.45 -16.26
N GLY A 296 -21.86 6.93 -15.65
CA GLY A 296 -20.66 6.13 -15.34
C GLY A 296 -20.76 5.45 -13.98
N GLY A 297 -21.19 6.19 -12.95
CA GLY A 297 -21.40 5.70 -11.58
C GLY A 297 -22.77 5.06 -11.33
N GLY A 298 -23.76 5.31 -12.18
CA GLY A 298 -25.13 4.79 -12.04
C GLY A 298 -26.03 5.62 -11.11
N TYR A 299 -25.71 6.91 -10.92
CA TYR A 299 -26.46 7.80 -10.03
C TYR A 299 -27.47 8.65 -10.82
N PHE A 300 -28.74 8.62 -10.40
CA PHE A 300 -29.86 9.31 -11.05
C PHE A 300 -30.65 10.11 -10.02
N GLY A 301 -30.74 11.43 -10.19
CA GLY A 301 -31.50 12.26 -9.26
C GLY A 301 -30.84 12.46 -7.88
N TRP A 302 -29.65 11.89 -7.67
CA TRP A 302 -28.84 12.10 -6.49
C TRP A 302 -27.36 11.95 -6.82
N LEU A 303 -26.49 12.47 -5.95
CA LEU A 303 -25.05 12.35 -6.03
C LEU A 303 -24.48 12.08 -4.62
N PRO A 304 -23.59 11.10 -4.42
CA PRO A 304 -23.05 10.82 -3.10
C PRO A 304 -22.06 11.91 -2.64
N HIS A 305 -21.94 12.07 -1.32
CA HIS A 305 -20.96 12.95 -0.67
C HIS A 305 -19.49 12.73 -1.09
N ASN A 306 -19.14 11.61 -1.73
CA ASN A 306 -17.79 11.36 -2.24
C ASN A 306 -17.55 11.84 -3.68
N TYR A 307 -18.36 12.76 -4.21
CA TYR A 307 -18.12 13.44 -5.48
C TYR A 307 -17.79 14.93 -5.24
N LEU A 308 -16.79 15.46 -5.95
CA LEU A 308 -16.40 16.87 -5.95
C LEU A 308 -16.50 17.45 -7.37
N ALA A 309 -17.31 18.48 -7.57
CA ALA A 309 -17.34 19.26 -8.80
C ALA A 309 -16.14 20.21 -8.85
N LEU A 310 -15.29 20.08 -9.87
CA LEU A 310 -14.18 21.00 -10.13
C LEU A 310 -14.60 22.10 -11.10
N TYR A 311 -15.42 21.78 -12.11
CA TYR A 311 -15.91 22.73 -13.11
C TYR A 311 -17.21 22.28 -13.80
N ARG A 312 -17.87 23.23 -14.44
CA ARG A 312 -19.10 23.07 -15.22
C ARG A 312 -18.86 23.48 -16.67
N GLY A 313 -19.46 22.75 -17.61
CA GLY A 313 -19.17 22.85 -19.04
C GLY A 313 -18.11 21.84 -19.50
N ASP A 314 -17.91 21.75 -20.81
CA ASP A 314 -16.95 20.85 -21.44
C ASP A 314 -15.62 21.58 -21.65
N LEU A 315 -14.89 21.78 -20.54
CA LEU A 315 -13.66 22.57 -20.47
C LEU A 315 -12.44 21.67 -20.15
N PRO A 316 -11.24 21.97 -20.69
CA PRO A 316 -10.02 21.33 -20.22
C PRO A 316 -9.70 21.75 -18.79
N LEU A 317 -9.49 20.77 -17.90
CA LEU A 317 -9.18 20.99 -16.48
C LEU A 317 -7.89 21.82 -16.28
N ILE A 318 -6.91 21.66 -17.18
CA ILE A 318 -5.64 22.40 -17.18
C ILE A 318 -5.40 22.94 -18.59
N VAL A 319 -5.04 24.22 -18.68
CA VAL A 319 -4.54 24.90 -19.89
C VAL A 319 -3.15 25.41 -19.58
N HIS A 320 -2.23 25.38 -20.54
CA HIS A 320 -0.85 25.80 -20.32
C HIS A 320 -0.23 26.33 -21.61
N SER A 321 0.84 27.12 -21.51
CA SER A 321 1.59 27.55 -22.69
C SER A 321 2.18 26.34 -23.44
N ALA A 322 2.26 26.45 -24.76
CA ALA A 322 2.90 25.44 -25.61
C ALA A 322 4.34 25.14 -25.14
N GLU A 323 4.85 23.96 -25.50
CA GLU A 323 6.20 23.46 -25.19
C GLU A 323 6.46 23.08 -23.71
N LEU A 324 5.56 23.41 -22.76
CA LEU A 324 5.66 22.92 -21.39
C LEU A 324 5.39 21.41 -21.29
N SER A 325 6.29 20.67 -20.65
CA SER A 325 6.02 19.32 -20.14
C SER A 325 5.57 19.40 -18.69
N LEU A 326 4.36 18.88 -18.42
CA LEU A 326 3.72 18.92 -17.11
C LEU A 326 3.26 17.54 -16.65
N GLU A 327 3.41 17.30 -15.35
CA GLU A 327 2.85 16.15 -14.66
C GLU A 327 1.89 16.64 -13.57
N TYR A 328 0.60 16.28 -13.65
CA TYR A 328 -0.38 16.66 -12.62
C TYR A 328 -0.89 15.46 -11.81
N GLY A 329 -1.52 15.76 -10.68
CA GLY A 329 -2.27 14.81 -9.87
C GLY A 329 -2.99 15.47 -8.71
N PHE A 330 -3.82 14.69 -8.04
CA PHE A 330 -4.53 15.06 -6.82
C PHE A 330 -4.11 14.12 -5.68
N VAL A 331 -3.83 14.69 -4.52
CA VAL A 331 -3.76 13.98 -3.24
C VAL A 331 -5.09 14.23 -2.53
N VAL A 332 -5.75 13.18 -2.06
CA VAL A 332 -7.04 13.27 -1.38
C VAL A 332 -6.93 12.58 -0.03
N HIS A 333 -7.32 13.30 1.02
CA HIS A 333 -7.34 12.82 2.39
C HIS A 333 -8.68 13.13 3.06
N GLN A 334 -9.25 12.18 3.79
CA GLN A 334 -10.43 12.44 4.61
C GLN A 334 -10.09 13.36 5.80
N ALA A 335 -11.06 14.18 6.22
CA ALA A 335 -10.99 15.06 7.37
C ALA A 335 -12.22 14.87 8.30
N SER A 336 -12.07 15.24 9.57
CA SER A 336 -13.20 15.46 10.48
C SER A 336 -13.73 16.88 10.38
N ARG A 337 -14.94 17.00 10.92
CA ARG A 337 -15.66 18.25 11.12
C ARG A 337 -14.89 19.28 11.94
N GLU A 338 -14.34 18.92 13.09
CA GLU A 338 -13.73 19.87 14.03
C GLU A 338 -12.56 20.63 13.41
N ALA A 339 -11.88 19.95 12.50
CA ALA A 339 -10.59 20.34 12.01
C ALA A 339 -10.67 20.91 10.57
N ALA A 340 -11.72 20.54 9.82
CA ALA A 340 -12.25 21.37 8.74
C ALA A 340 -12.85 22.70 9.27
N GLN A 341 -13.40 22.72 10.49
CA GLN A 341 -13.84 23.94 11.17
C GLN A 341 -12.66 24.77 11.71
N ALA A 342 -11.59 24.13 12.21
CA ALA A 342 -10.35 24.82 12.57
C ALA A 342 -9.76 25.57 11.37
N ALA A 343 -9.65 24.91 10.21
CA ALA A 343 -9.22 25.55 8.96
C ALA A 343 -10.12 26.74 8.53
N ASN A 344 -11.43 26.68 8.80
CA ASN A 344 -12.36 27.79 8.50
C ASN A 344 -12.19 28.97 9.47
N ARG A 345 -11.94 28.72 10.76
CA ARG A 345 -11.64 29.78 11.74
C ARG A 345 -10.31 30.47 11.43
N ALA A 346 -9.30 29.72 10.99
CA ALA A 346 -8.02 30.26 10.53
C ALA A 346 -8.17 31.15 9.28
N ALA A 347 -9.11 30.83 8.37
CA ALA A 347 -9.33 31.61 7.15
C ALA A 347 -10.02 32.97 7.37
N ALA A 348 -10.74 33.16 8.48
CA ALA A 348 -11.50 34.39 8.76
C ALA A 348 -10.66 35.57 9.29
N GLY A 349 -9.35 35.37 9.51
CA GLY A 349 -8.46 36.31 10.22
C GLY A 349 -7.21 36.77 9.44
N ALA A 350 -7.24 36.75 8.10
CA ALA A 350 -6.14 37.09 7.19
C ALA A 350 -4.89 36.17 7.28
N PRO A 351 -3.95 36.34 6.31
CA PRO A 351 -3.93 35.58 5.06
C PRO A 351 -3.75 34.06 5.25
N PRO A 352 -4.29 33.20 4.35
CA PRO A 352 -4.56 31.81 4.70
C PRO A 352 -3.34 30.87 4.63
N ALA A 353 -2.98 30.28 5.76
CA ALA A 353 -2.08 29.14 5.86
C ALA A 353 -2.55 28.11 6.92
N GLY A 354 -3.11 26.99 6.46
CA GLY A 354 -3.32 25.75 7.26
C GLY A 354 -4.46 25.75 8.31
N VAL A 355 -4.85 24.61 8.89
CA VAL A 355 -4.49 23.19 8.64
C VAL A 355 -5.55 22.22 9.24
N LEU A 356 -5.75 21.09 8.53
CA LEU A 356 -6.21 19.70 8.85
C LEU A 356 -7.13 19.35 10.03
N ALA A 357 -7.95 18.28 9.83
CA ALA A 357 -7.61 16.88 10.25
C ALA A 357 -8.79 15.86 10.32
N ALA A 358 -8.55 14.62 9.88
CA ALA A 358 -8.90 13.33 10.53
C ALA A 358 -9.67 12.25 9.72
N GLY A 359 -9.31 11.00 10.04
CA GLY A 359 -10.14 9.80 9.98
C GLY A 359 -9.64 8.81 11.05
N PRO A 360 -10.47 7.87 11.54
CA PRO A 360 -10.04 6.78 12.42
C PRO A 360 -9.45 5.63 11.57
N GLU A 361 -8.60 4.71 12.03
CA GLU A 361 -7.92 4.41 13.31
C GLU A 361 -6.70 3.54 12.90
N GLN A 362 -5.51 3.51 13.48
CA GLN A 362 -5.10 3.48 14.89
C GLN A 362 -3.77 4.24 15.09
N VAL A 363 -3.63 5.42 14.48
CA VAL A 363 -2.52 6.35 14.74
C VAL A 363 -3.10 7.62 15.33
N ARG A 364 -2.85 7.86 16.62
CA ARG A 364 -3.29 9.08 17.30
C ARG A 364 -2.13 10.07 17.30
N THR A 365 -2.34 11.22 16.64
CA THR A 365 -1.42 12.35 16.69
C THR A 365 -2.01 13.40 17.61
N THR A 366 -1.35 13.67 18.74
CA THR A 366 -1.75 14.73 19.66
C THR A 366 -0.61 15.76 19.70
N ALA A 367 -0.90 17.02 19.39
CA ALA A 367 0.12 18.06 19.30
C ALA A 367 -0.25 19.30 20.10
N THR A 368 0.74 19.85 20.79
CA THR A 368 0.70 21.17 21.46
C THR A 368 1.59 22.13 20.67
N TYR A 369 1.06 23.32 20.40
CA TYR A 369 1.83 24.45 19.86
C TYR A 369 1.77 25.62 20.85
N VAL A 370 2.92 26.21 21.15
CA VAL A 370 3.07 27.38 22.02
C VAL A 370 3.67 28.53 21.20
N GLU A 371 3.27 29.78 21.43
CA GLU A 371 3.71 30.92 20.59
C GLU A 371 5.21 31.26 20.73
N ARG A 372 5.85 30.84 21.82
CA ARG A 372 7.29 30.98 22.09
C ARG A 372 7.81 29.75 22.84
N PRO A 373 7.99 28.60 22.16
CA PRO A 373 8.35 27.37 22.84
C PRO A 373 9.78 27.46 23.37
N VAL A 374 9.98 27.05 24.63
CA VAL A 374 11.31 26.94 25.26
C VAL A 374 12.12 25.81 24.61
N ALA A 375 11.44 24.75 24.16
CA ALA A 375 12.00 23.70 23.30
C ALA A 375 10.90 22.92 22.57
N SER A 376 11.31 22.09 21.61
CA SER A 376 10.46 21.18 20.84
C SER A 376 10.77 19.70 21.12
N VAL A 377 9.72 18.89 21.32
CA VAL A 377 9.81 17.45 21.62
C VAL A 377 8.91 16.66 20.66
N VAL A 378 9.51 15.75 19.88
CA VAL A 378 8.75 14.78 19.07
C VAL A 378 8.75 13.45 19.78
N LEU A 379 7.57 12.95 20.15
CA LEU A 379 7.36 11.71 20.86
C LEU A 379 6.70 10.69 19.92
N ILE A 380 7.29 9.51 19.73
CA ILE A 380 6.73 8.41 18.94
C ILE A 380 6.51 7.20 19.86
N ALA A 381 5.30 6.62 19.85
CA ALA A 381 4.95 5.46 20.68
C ALA A 381 4.29 4.34 19.84
N ASP A 382 4.68 3.08 20.03
CA ASP A 382 4.07 1.92 19.33
C ASP A 382 3.06 1.11 20.17
N GLN A 383 2.74 1.63 21.36
CA GLN A 383 1.81 1.04 22.32
C GLN A 383 0.60 1.96 22.52
N SER A 384 -0.53 1.36 22.94
CA SER A 384 -1.72 2.13 23.32
C SER A 384 -1.49 2.89 24.62
N VAL A 385 -1.31 4.21 24.52
CA VAL A 385 -1.23 5.13 25.66
C VAL A 385 -2.64 5.43 26.16
N PRO A 386 -2.93 5.33 27.48
CA PRO A 386 -4.22 5.77 28.02
C PRO A 386 -4.45 7.28 27.77
N GLU A 387 -5.68 7.68 27.45
CA GLU A 387 -6.03 9.09 27.17
C GLU A 387 -5.61 10.02 28.31
N ALA A 388 -5.88 9.64 29.56
CA ALA A 388 -5.45 10.39 30.75
C ALA A 388 -3.92 10.62 30.85
N VAL A 389 -3.09 9.81 30.18
CA VAL A 389 -1.64 10.02 30.11
C VAL A 389 -1.26 10.95 28.97
N SER A 390 -1.87 10.82 27.78
CA SER A 390 -1.64 11.76 26.68
C SER A 390 -2.12 13.17 27.02
N ASP A 391 -3.28 13.29 27.64
CA ASP A 391 -3.88 14.58 28.00
C ASP A 391 -3.07 15.28 29.10
N ARG A 392 -2.50 14.50 30.02
CA ARG A 392 -1.58 14.99 31.05
C ARG A 392 -0.27 15.50 30.44
N ILE A 393 0.34 14.74 29.53
CA ILE A 393 1.56 15.17 28.80
C ILE A 393 1.30 16.48 28.03
N VAL A 394 0.18 16.55 27.31
CA VAL A 394 -0.25 17.75 26.56
C VAL A 394 -0.44 18.95 27.48
N LYS A 395 -1.10 18.76 28.62
CA LYS A 395 -1.37 19.83 29.59
C LYS A 395 -0.08 20.34 30.24
N GLU A 396 0.79 19.46 30.71
CA GLU A 396 2.08 19.85 31.31
C GLU A 396 2.99 20.56 30.28
N ALA A 397 2.94 20.15 29.01
CA ALA A 397 3.64 20.84 27.93
C ALA A 397 3.11 22.26 27.67
N GLN A 398 1.79 22.48 27.80
CA GLN A 398 1.18 23.81 27.71
C GLN A 398 1.54 24.69 28.91
N GLU A 399 1.60 24.13 30.12
CA GLU A 399 1.94 24.86 31.35
C GLU A 399 3.42 25.28 31.40
N GLU A 400 4.33 24.53 30.78
CA GLU A 400 5.79 24.76 30.77
C GLU A 400 6.33 25.32 29.43
N GLU A 401 5.46 25.80 28.55
CA GLU A 401 5.81 26.38 27.23
C GLU A 401 6.66 25.46 26.32
N ILE A 402 6.31 24.16 26.21
CA ILE A 402 7.00 23.16 25.37
C ILE A 402 6.15 22.76 24.16
N ASP A 403 6.71 22.83 22.96
CA ASP A 403 6.10 22.26 21.75
C ASP A 403 6.22 20.73 21.80
N VAL A 404 5.09 20.00 21.72
CA VAL A 404 5.08 18.53 21.78
C VAL A 404 4.27 17.95 20.64
N VAL A 405 4.84 16.96 19.92
CA VAL A 405 4.12 16.18 18.91
C VAL A 405 4.18 14.70 19.28
N LEU A 406 3.06 14.16 19.78
CA LEU A 406 2.87 12.76 20.16
C LEU A 406 2.28 11.96 19.00
N LEU A 407 3.01 10.97 18.49
CA LEU A 407 2.65 10.09 17.37
C LEU A 407 2.52 8.64 17.86
N GLN A 408 1.30 8.16 18.09
CA GLN A 408 1.02 6.80 18.58
C GLN A 408 0.70 5.84 17.42
N ALA A 409 0.98 4.54 17.55
CA ALA A 409 0.55 3.48 16.61
C ALA A 409 0.33 2.14 17.34
N ARG A 410 -0.36 1.16 16.73
CA ARG A 410 -0.65 -0.17 17.34
C ARG A 410 -0.46 -1.33 16.36
N PHE A 411 0.38 -2.32 16.69
CA PHE A 411 0.58 -3.53 15.85
C PHE A 411 0.91 -4.82 16.63
N GLU A 412 0.38 -5.96 16.19
CA GLU A 412 0.59 -7.28 16.83
C GLU A 412 1.98 -7.88 16.62
N SER A 413 2.67 -7.57 15.51
CA SER A 413 3.86 -8.32 15.07
C SER A 413 5.08 -7.42 14.83
N ARG A 414 6.23 -7.82 15.37
CA ARG A 414 7.51 -7.08 15.31
C ARG A 414 7.92 -6.67 13.90
N TYR A 415 7.76 -7.56 12.92
CA TYR A 415 8.10 -7.27 11.51
C TYR A 415 7.33 -6.06 10.94
N PHE A 416 6.04 -5.94 11.26
CA PHE A 416 5.24 -4.80 10.80
C PHE A 416 5.51 -3.55 11.63
N ARG A 417 5.79 -3.66 12.94
CA ARG A 417 6.17 -2.51 13.80
C ARG A 417 7.34 -1.73 13.21
N GLU A 418 8.44 -2.41 12.88
CA GLU A 418 9.63 -1.77 12.30
C GLU A 418 9.28 -1.01 11.01
N LEU A 419 8.65 -1.68 10.04
CA LEU A 419 8.32 -1.08 8.74
C LEU A 419 7.33 0.10 8.85
N TYR A 420 6.40 0.07 9.80
CA TYR A 420 5.49 1.19 10.05
C TYR A 420 6.16 2.35 10.79
N LEU A 421 7.02 2.09 11.79
CA LEU A 421 7.82 3.12 12.45
C LEU A 421 8.76 3.81 11.44
N GLN A 422 9.40 3.05 10.55
CA GLN A 422 10.20 3.58 9.45
C GLN A 422 9.37 4.50 8.54
N ARG A 423 8.13 4.12 8.16
CA ARG A 423 7.23 4.98 7.38
C ARG A 423 6.83 6.25 8.15
N LEU A 424 6.51 6.12 9.43
CA LEU A 424 6.10 7.23 10.29
C LEU A 424 7.24 8.24 10.46
N ILE A 425 8.47 7.77 10.69
CA ILE A 425 9.69 8.60 10.69
C ILE A 425 9.92 9.25 9.32
N ASN A 426 9.88 8.48 8.24
CA ASN A 426 10.07 8.99 6.87
C ASN A 426 9.03 10.04 6.43
N ASN A 427 7.81 9.95 6.94
CA ASN A 427 6.74 10.91 6.64
C ASN A 427 6.85 12.20 7.49
N ASN A 428 7.59 12.17 8.61
CA ASN A 428 7.68 13.29 9.57
C ASN A 428 9.12 13.85 9.73
N LEU A 429 10.01 13.61 8.74
CA LEU A 429 11.43 14.00 8.79
C LEU A 429 11.66 15.50 9.06
N THR A 430 10.74 16.38 8.65
CA THR A 430 10.81 17.82 8.88
C THR A 430 10.62 18.20 10.34
N LEU A 431 9.61 17.61 11.01
CA LEU A 431 9.38 17.78 12.44
C LEU A 431 10.55 17.24 13.25
N ILE A 432 11.04 16.05 12.89
CA ILE A 432 12.18 15.40 13.56
C ILE A 432 13.47 16.24 13.44
N ARG A 433 13.66 16.96 12.32
CA ARG A 433 14.81 17.86 12.13
C ARG A 433 14.79 19.09 13.04
N GLN A 434 13.60 19.54 13.43
CA GLN A 434 13.40 20.74 14.25
C GLN A 434 13.25 20.42 15.74
N ALA A 435 13.24 19.14 16.12
CA ALA A 435 13.09 18.68 17.49
C ALA A 435 14.37 18.87 18.31
N ASN A 436 14.30 19.54 19.47
CA ASN A 436 15.37 19.52 20.47
C ASN A 436 15.48 18.13 21.12
N VAL A 437 14.35 17.42 21.30
CA VAL A 437 14.34 16.03 21.77
C VAL A 437 13.46 15.15 20.88
N LEU A 438 14.02 14.04 20.41
CA LEU A 438 13.30 12.96 19.74
C LEU A 438 13.16 11.78 20.71
N LEU A 439 11.98 11.59 21.28
CA LEU A 439 11.66 10.49 22.20
C LEU A 439 10.92 9.37 21.46
N ILE A 440 11.47 8.16 21.43
CA ILE A 440 10.81 6.97 20.86
C ILE A 440 10.60 5.93 21.96
N ALA A 441 9.35 5.52 22.17
CA ALA A 441 8.94 4.48 23.12
C ALA A 441 8.36 3.29 22.36
N THR A 442 9.12 2.18 22.28
CA THR A 442 8.70 0.95 21.61
C THR A 442 8.54 -0.23 22.57
N GLY A 443 7.69 -1.19 22.22
CA GLY A 443 7.52 -2.43 22.99
C GLY A 443 8.72 -3.38 22.90
N ASP A 444 9.54 -3.22 21.87
CA ASP A 444 10.75 -3.99 21.61
C ASP A 444 11.86 -3.07 21.07
N ASP A 445 12.88 -3.66 20.46
CA ASP A 445 13.98 -2.97 19.77
C ASP A 445 13.64 -2.37 18.40
N ALA A 446 12.41 -2.47 17.90
CA ALA A 446 12.06 -1.97 16.56
C ALA A 446 12.29 -0.45 16.42
N GLY A 447 12.19 0.32 17.50
CA GLY A 447 12.50 1.75 17.53
C GLY A 447 13.98 2.05 17.22
N LEU A 448 14.90 1.23 17.73
CA LEU A 448 16.34 1.34 17.45
C LEU A 448 16.63 1.16 15.97
N TYR A 449 15.98 0.19 15.33
CA TYR A 449 16.14 -0.10 13.90
C TYR A 449 15.43 0.91 13.00
N ALA A 450 14.24 1.36 13.38
CA ALA A 450 13.51 2.38 12.62
C ALA A 450 14.29 3.69 12.52
N LEU A 451 15.02 4.07 13.57
CA LEU A 451 15.88 5.27 13.60
C LEU A 451 17.09 5.19 12.67
N LEU A 452 17.56 4.00 12.28
CA LEU A 452 18.68 3.88 11.32
C LEU A 452 18.32 4.46 9.93
N THR A 453 17.02 4.55 9.60
CA THR A 453 16.55 5.22 8.37
C THR A 453 16.86 6.72 8.34
N LEU A 454 17.03 7.38 9.49
CA LEU A 454 17.54 8.77 9.55
C LEU A 454 18.95 8.86 8.93
N GLY A 455 19.76 7.81 9.10
CA GLY A 455 21.07 7.65 8.50
C GLY A 455 21.02 7.37 6.99
N GLU A 456 20.05 6.59 6.51
CA GLU A 456 19.79 6.40 5.07
C GLU A 456 19.41 7.72 4.37
N LYS A 457 18.70 8.60 5.08
CA LYS A 457 18.33 9.95 4.63
C LYS A 457 19.40 11.02 4.89
N GLN A 458 20.54 10.64 5.45
CA GLN A 458 21.67 11.54 5.76
C GLN A 458 21.27 12.77 6.58
N MET A 459 20.29 12.65 7.48
CA MET A 459 19.93 13.77 8.36
C MET A 459 20.97 13.94 9.47
N ALA A 460 21.47 15.16 9.61
CA ALA A 460 22.24 15.56 10.79
C ALA A 460 21.30 16.18 11.82
N LEU A 461 21.34 15.69 13.07
CA LEU A 461 20.59 16.21 14.21
C LEU A 461 21.57 16.69 15.30
N ALA A 462 22.55 17.51 14.92
CA ALA A 462 23.69 17.89 15.76
C ALA A 462 23.28 18.41 17.16
N ASP A 463 22.23 19.24 17.21
CA ASP A 463 21.74 19.88 18.42
C ASP A 463 20.59 19.14 19.11
N ALA A 464 20.14 17.99 18.56
CA ALA A 464 19.04 17.21 19.13
C ALA A 464 19.53 16.09 20.04
N ARG A 465 18.77 15.85 21.11
CA ARG A 465 18.89 14.66 21.97
C ARG A 465 17.94 13.57 21.49
N ILE A 466 18.43 12.35 21.29
CA ILE A 466 17.58 11.20 20.91
C ILE A 466 17.42 10.30 22.13
N VAL A 467 16.18 10.11 22.59
CA VAL A 467 15.83 9.21 23.70
C VAL A 467 15.10 8.00 23.13
N ILE A 468 15.57 6.79 23.45
CA ILE A 468 14.98 5.54 22.94
C ILE A 468 14.70 4.62 24.12
N ALA A 469 13.43 4.29 24.32
CA ALA A 469 12.97 3.37 25.35
C ALA A 469 12.34 2.13 24.72
N GLY A 470 12.71 0.95 25.19
CA GLY A 470 12.11 -0.30 24.73
C GLY A 470 12.76 -1.53 25.37
N ASP A 471 12.17 -2.70 25.15
CA ASP A 471 12.73 -3.95 25.63
C ASP A 471 13.87 -4.41 24.71
N PHE A 472 15.11 -4.13 25.13
CA PHE A 472 16.31 -4.52 24.40
C PHE A 472 17.49 -4.79 25.34
N LEU A 473 18.37 -5.70 24.91
CA LEU A 473 19.60 -6.00 25.62
C LEU A 473 20.52 -4.76 25.61
N GLN A 474 21.00 -4.32 26.78
CA GLN A 474 21.95 -3.21 26.91
C GLN A 474 23.12 -3.25 25.89
N PRO A 475 23.82 -4.38 25.65
CA PRO A 475 24.90 -4.42 24.65
C PRO A 475 24.43 -4.22 23.20
N VAL A 476 23.18 -4.59 22.87
CA VAL A 476 22.56 -4.29 21.57
C VAL A 476 22.30 -2.79 21.47
N GLY A 477 21.59 -2.23 22.46
CA GLY A 477 21.34 -0.79 22.53
C GLY A 477 22.62 0.04 22.40
N ALA A 478 23.66 -0.27 23.17
CA ALA A 478 24.93 0.44 23.17
C ALA A 478 25.53 0.59 21.76
N VAL A 479 25.64 -0.51 21.02
CA VAL A 479 26.26 -0.50 19.68
C VAL A 479 25.35 0.20 18.66
N ILE A 480 24.03 -0.03 18.70
CA ILE A 480 23.11 0.66 17.78
C ILE A 480 23.08 2.17 18.07
N GLY A 481 23.15 2.58 19.33
CA GLY A 481 23.28 3.98 19.72
C GLY A 481 24.56 4.63 19.18
N VAL A 482 25.71 3.95 19.25
CA VAL A 482 26.97 4.44 18.65
C VAL A 482 26.85 4.57 17.13
N VAL A 483 26.22 3.59 16.48
CA VAL A 483 26.00 3.59 15.02
C VAL A 483 25.05 4.72 14.62
N LEU A 484 23.92 4.87 15.31
CA LEU A 484 22.96 5.96 15.11
C LEU A 484 23.64 7.32 15.29
N ARG A 485 24.46 7.48 16.33
CA ARG A 485 25.22 8.71 16.58
C ARG A 485 26.23 9.01 15.47
N ARG A 486 26.94 8.00 14.93
CA ARG A 486 27.82 8.16 13.75
C ARG A 486 27.06 8.43 12.45
N LEU A 487 25.83 7.94 12.32
CA LEU A 487 24.98 8.18 11.16
C LEU A 487 24.39 9.59 11.15
N VAL A 488 23.82 10.00 12.29
CA VAL A 488 22.95 11.17 12.45
C VAL A 488 23.65 12.35 13.14
N GLN A 489 24.87 12.15 13.66
CA GLN A 489 25.65 13.15 14.39
C GLN A 489 24.95 13.74 15.62
N ALA A 490 24.00 13.00 16.21
CA ALA A 490 23.21 13.46 17.35
C ALA A 490 24.09 13.88 18.55
N GLY A 491 23.75 15.01 19.17
CA GLY A 491 24.50 15.56 20.30
C GLY A 491 24.59 14.57 21.46
N GLU A 492 23.45 13.99 21.83
CA GLU A 492 23.31 12.98 22.88
C GLU A 492 22.31 11.89 22.45
N VAL A 493 22.63 10.62 22.73
CA VAL A 493 21.71 9.49 22.53
C VAL A 493 21.54 8.76 23.86
N VAL A 494 20.31 8.72 24.38
CA VAL A 494 19.98 8.14 25.69
C VAL A 494 19.09 6.91 25.49
N LEU A 495 19.49 5.78 26.06
CA LEU A 495 18.85 4.48 25.85
C LEU A 495 18.28 3.94 27.15
N VAL A 496 16.99 3.67 27.20
CA VAL A 496 16.30 3.10 28.37
C VAL A 496 15.90 1.66 28.04
N ASN A 497 16.58 0.68 28.65
CA ASN A 497 16.52 -0.73 28.24
C ASN A 497 15.30 -1.51 28.80
N ARG A 498 14.24 -0.81 29.18
CA ARG A 498 12.99 -1.38 29.70
C ARG A 498 11.81 -0.62 29.08
N PRO A 499 10.64 -1.27 28.94
CA PRO A 499 9.39 -0.57 28.62
C PRO A 499 8.99 0.32 29.80
N ALA A 500 9.53 1.53 29.81
CA ALA A 500 9.23 2.56 30.80
C ALA A 500 7.82 3.13 30.55
N ASN A 501 7.13 3.52 31.63
CA ASN A 501 5.89 4.27 31.51
C ASN A 501 6.17 5.57 30.74
N LEU A 502 5.37 5.86 29.70
CA LEU A 502 5.54 7.04 28.86
C LEU A 502 5.58 8.34 29.68
N LEU A 503 4.83 8.39 30.78
CA LEU A 503 4.85 9.54 31.70
C LEU A 503 6.23 9.74 32.35
N ALA A 504 6.94 8.68 32.72
CA ALA A 504 8.29 8.79 33.31
C ALA A 504 9.34 9.24 32.28
N LEU A 505 9.20 8.80 31.02
CA LEU A 505 10.03 9.27 29.91
C LEU A 505 9.76 10.74 29.57
N TRP A 506 8.49 11.16 29.64
CA TRP A 506 8.09 12.55 29.49
C TRP A 506 8.65 13.42 30.61
N GLU A 507 8.45 13.05 31.88
CA GLU A 507 8.97 13.76 33.07
C GLU A 507 10.50 13.93 33.01
N MET A 508 11.23 12.87 32.67
CA MET A 508 12.68 12.91 32.43
C MET A 508 13.07 13.89 31.31
N THR A 509 12.29 13.92 30.22
CA THR A 509 12.52 14.81 29.08
C THR A 509 12.24 16.27 29.45
N ARG A 510 11.10 16.53 30.09
CA ARG A 510 10.65 17.84 30.57
C ARG A 510 11.67 18.47 31.52
N ALA A 511 12.13 17.72 32.52
CA ALA A 511 13.13 18.19 33.47
C ALA A 511 14.49 18.49 32.83
N ASN A 512 14.91 17.71 31.83
CA ASN A 512 16.15 17.97 31.08
C ASN A 512 16.05 19.21 30.17
N VAL A 513 14.87 19.45 29.59
CA VAL A 513 14.56 20.59 28.73
C VAL A 513 14.47 21.89 29.52
N ILE A 514 13.66 21.92 30.59
CA ILE A 514 13.35 23.13 31.37
C ILE A 514 14.45 23.43 32.40
N ASN A 515 14.82 22.42 33.21
CA ASN A 515 15.74 22.62 34.34
C ASN A 515 17.21 22.32 33.99
N GLY A 516 17.51 21.92 32.75
CA GLY A 516 18.86 21.55 32.31
C GLY A 516 19.46 20.32 33.00
N VAL A 517 18.68 19.59 33.81
CA VAL A 517 19.16 18.44 34.59
C VAL A 517 19.63 17.32 33.66
N PRO A 518 20.81 16.72 33.86
CA PRO A 518 21.27 15.60 33.03
C PRO A 518 20.25 14.46 33.02
N MET A 519 19.86 13.96 31.84
CA MET A 519 18.86 12.88 31.74
C MET A 519 19.21 11.66 32.60
N ALA A 520 20.51 11.35 32.73
CA ALA A 520 21.03 10.26 33.57
C ALA A 520 20.76 10.43 35.08
N GLU A 521 20.55 11.65 35.58
CA GLU A 521 20.25 11.93 36.98
C GLU A 521 18.75 11.90 37.23
N GLU A 522 17.96 12.50 36.33
CA GLU A 522 16.50 12.49 36.46
C GLU A 522 15.91 11.08 36.32
N ALA A 523 16.39 10.30 35.34
CA ALA A 523 15.97 8.93 35.11
C ALA A 523 16.09 8.04 36.36
N ARG A 524 17.16 8.23 37.16
CA ARG A 524 17.40 7.46 38.38
C ARG A 524 16.37 7.73 39.48
N LYS A 525 15.67 8.88 39.47
CA LYS A 525 14.54 9.14 40.37
C LYS A 525 13.30 8.32 40.01
N TRP A 526 13.20 7.88 38.76
CA TRP A 526 12.08 7.10 38.20
C TRP A 526 12.40 5.59 38.08
N ASP A 527 13.45 5.10 38.77
CA ASP A 527 14.00 3.74 38.65
C ASP A 527 14.38 3.32 37.20
N LEU A 528 14.66 4.31 36.34
CA LEU A 528 15.16 4.07 34.99
C LEU A 528 16.68 3.98 35.01
N GLN A 529 17.24 3.02 34.28
CA GLN A 529 18.67 2.87 34.05
C GLN A 529 19.02 3.32 32.62
N PRO A 530 19.26 4.62 32.39
CA PRO A 530 19.63 5.11 31.08
C PRO A 530 21.09 4.80 30.78
N LEU A 531 21.35 4.27 29.59
CA LEU A 531 22.67 4.24 29.00
C LEU A 531 22.82 5.47 28.09
N VAL A 532 23.59 6.46 28.54
CA VAL A 532 23.95 7.63 27.73
C VAL A 532 25.12 7.27 26.82
N VAL A 533 24.89 7.26 25.51
CA VAL A 533 25.91 6.99 24.50
C VAL A 533 26.61 8.29 24.13
N SER A 534 27.81 8.48 24.67
CA SER A 534 28.64 9.68 24.50
C SER A 534 29.88 9.38 23.65
N GLN A 535 30.83 10.33 23.55
CA GLN A 535 32.11 10.10 22.84
C GLN A 535 32.94 9.00 23.52
N LEU A 536 32.90 8.92 24.86
CA LEU A 536 33.62 7.92 25.66
C LEU A 536 33.22 6.48 25.27
N THR A 537 31.93 6.26 24.97
CA THR A 537 31.39 4.95 24.57
C THR A 537 31.93 4.44 23.23
N ASP A 538 32.46 5.32 22.37
CA ASP A 538 33.03 4.94 21.07
C ASP A 538 34.53 4.57 21.19
N ASP A 539 35.23 5.11 22.20
CA ASP A 539 36.63 4.78 22.50
C ASP A 539 36.79 3.51 23.34
N ASP A 540 35.82 3.17 24.20
CA ASP A 540 35.73 1.89 24.93
C ASP A 540 35.55 0.67 23.99
N LEU A 541 35.25 0.88 22.71
CA LEU A 541 35.07 -0.20 21.74
C LEU A 541 36.41 -0.78 21.26
N SER A 542 36.53 -2.11 21.38
CA SER A 542 37.65 -2.88 20.83
C SER A 542 37.87 -2.59 19.34
N HIS A 543 39.12 -2.70 18.87
CA HIS A 543 39.48 -2.35 17.50
C HIS A 543 38.62 -3.07 16.44
N TRP A 544 38.34 -4.37 16.64
CA TRP A 544 37.44 -5.14 15.80
C TRP A 544 36.01 -4.57 15.77
N ARG A 545 35.46 -4.19 16.94
CA ARG A 545 34.11 -3.62 17.03
C ARG A 545 34.00 -2.27 16.33
N ARG A 546 35.03 -1.42 16.41
CA ARG A 546 35.07 -0.15 15.65
C ARG A 546 35.07 -0.38 14.13
N LEU A 547 35.71 -1.45 13.64
CA LEU A 547 35.64 -1.86 12.23
C LEU A 547 34.24 -2.37 11.83
N VAL A 548 33.60 -3.21 12.65
CA VAL A 548 32.23 -3.70 12.41
C VAL A 548 31.22 -2.55 12.40
N VAL A 549 31.24 -1.67 13.42
CA VAL A 549 30.43 -0.45 13.49
C VAL A 549 30.66 0.44 12.27
N GLY A 550 31.91 0.64 11.85
CA GLY A 550 32.25 1.42 10.66
C GLY A 550 31.82 0.77 9.33
N ALA A 551 31.77 -0.56 9.25
CA ALA A 551 31.22 -1.28 8.11
C ALA A 551 29.68 -1.18 8.08
N TRP A 552 29.02 -1.35 9.23
CA TRP A 552 27.57 -1.27 9.32
C TRP A 552 27.04 0.15 9.06
N THR A 553 27.71 1.19 9.59
CA THR A 553 27.45 2.60 9.27
C THR A 553 27.52 2.86 7.76
N ARG A 554 28.49 2.26 7.05
CA ARG A 554 28.60 2.36 5.59
C ARG A 554 27.50 1.60 4.86
N ALA A 555 27.10 0.41 5.34
CA ALA A 555 26.02 -0.38 4.76
C ALA A 555 24.66 0.35 4.85
N VAL A 556 24.36 0.99 5.99
CA VAL A 556 23.16 1.82 6.16
C VAL A 556 23.19 3.02 5.20
N ARG A 557 24.32 3.76 5.12
CA ARG A 557 24.46 4.88 4.17
C ARG A 557 24.37 4.45 2.70
N ALA A 558 24.75 3.21 2.39
CA ALA A 558 24.61 2.60 1.07
C ALA A 558 23.20 2.03 0.80
N GLN A 559 22.22 2.25 1.69
CA GLN A 559 20.83 1.81 1.58
C GLN A 559 20.70 0.29 1.39
N VAL A 560 21.60 -0.48 2.01
CA VAL A 560 21.49 -1.95 2.05
C VAL A 560 20.25 -2.32 2.88
N PRO A 561 19.29 -3.09 2.36
CA PRO A 561 18.08 -3.43 3.10
C PRO A 561 18.40 -4.16 4.41
N LEU A 562 18.18 -3.49 5.55
CA LEU A 562 18.51 -4.00 6.88
C LEU A 562 17.82 -5.34 7.17
N GLN A 563 16.58 -5.51 6.72
CA GLN A 563 15.86 -6.77 6.80
C GLN A 563 16.59 -7.91 6.08
N ALA A 564 17.15 -7.68 4.89
CA ALA A 564 17.88 -8.71 4.15
C ALA A 564 19.16 -9.11 4.89
N LEU A 565 19.88 -8.13 5.45
CA LEU A 565 21.07 -8.38 6.26
C LEU A 565 20.75 -9.19 7.52
N ASN A 566 19.69 -8.82 8.26
CA ASN A 566 19.19 -9.55 9.42
C ASN A 566 18.85 -11.02 9.05
N LEU A 567 18.06 -11.24 8.01
CA LEU A 567 17.70 -12.59 7.54
C LEU A 567 18.93 -13.43 7.13
N ILE A 568 19.93 -12.83 6.49
CA ILE A 568 21.19 -13.51 6.10
C ILE A 568 22.00 -13.92 7.34
N LEU A 569 22.12 -13.04 8.34
CA LEU A 569 22.91 -13.31 9.55
C LEU A 569 22.20 -14.27 10.52
N VAL A 570 20.87 -14.27 10.55
CA VAL A 570 20.07 -15.19 11.38
C VAL A 570 20.04 -16.61 10.78
N LEU A 571 20.21 -16.77 9.47
CA LEU A 571 20.14 -18.07 8.78
C LEU A 571 21.11 -19.13 9.35
N PRO A 572 22.42 -18.86 9.59
CA PRO A 572 23.31 -19.81 10.27
C PRO A 572 22.90 -20.14 11.71
N ILE A 573 22.32 -19.20 12.44
CA ILE A 573 21.85 -19.42 13.82
C ILE A 573 20.65 -20.37 13.83
N ILE A 574 19.70 -20.22 12.89
CA ILE A 574 18.60 -21.17 12.69
C ILE A 574 19.14 -22.56 12.34
N ALA A 575 20.17 -22.64 11.48
CA ALA A 575 20.80 -23.92 11.15
C ALA A 575 21.41 -24.60 12.38
N ALA A 576 22.18 -23.88 13.21
CA ALA A 576 22.76 -24.41 14.44
C ALA A 576 21.69 -24.86 15.45
N LEU A 577 20.61 -24.10 15.63
CA LEU A 577 19.46 -24.51 16.46
C LEU A 577 18.82 -25.83 15.96
N ILE A 578 18.76 -26.04 14.64
CA ILE A 578 18.26 -27.28 14.05
C ILE A 578 19.25 -28.43 14.21
N VAL A 579 20.57 -28.17 14.14
CA VAL A 579 21.60 -29.17 14.45
C VAL A 579 21.50 -29.61 15.91
N VAL A 580 21.32 -28.68 16.86
CA VAL A 580 21.04 -28.99 18.28
C VAL A 580 19.79 -29.86 18.40
N ALA A 581 18.65 -29.43 17.84
CA ALA A 581 17.39 -30.16 17.95
C ALA A 581 17.44 -31.57 17.32
N ARG A 582 18.16 -31.73 16.21
CA ARG A 582 18.31 -33.02 15.52
C ARG A 582 19.33 -33.96 16.20
N THR A 583 20.38 -33.41 16.79
CA THR A 583 21.49 -34.19 17.36
C THR A 583 21.28 -34.50 18.84
N VAL A 584 20.82 -33.53 19.62
CA VAL A 584 20.65 -33.64 21.07
C VAL A 584 19.24 -34.13 21.42
N VAL A 585 18.19 -33.51 20.85
CA VAL A 585 16.81 -33.94 21.12
C VAL A 585 16.47 -35.21 20.33
N GLY A 586 16.81 -35.23 19.03
CA GLY A 586 16.59 -36.37 18.15
C GLY A 586 15.39 -36.24 17.21
N LEU A 587 14.96 -35.02 16.90
CA LEU A 587 13.81 -34.79 16.02
C LEU A 587 14.11 -35.16 14.56
N GLU A 588 13.23 -35.96 13.95
CA GLU A 588 13.32 -36.43 12.56
C GLU A 588 12.52 -35.50 11.63
N THR A 589 13.19 -34.87 10.65
CA THR A 589 12.63 -33.83 9.77
C THR A 589 13.11 -33.98 8.32
N PHE A 590 12.54 -33.23 7.37
CA PHE A 590 12.93 -33.21 5.95
C PHE A 590 14.29 -32.51 5.71
N GLY A 591 15.36 -33.14 6.20
CA GLY A 591 16.71 -32.56 6.16
C GLY A 591 16.86 -31.38 7.12
N ILE A 592 18.02 -30.71 7.05
CA ILE A 592 18.25 -29.45 7.76
C ILE A 592 17.62 -28.28 6.98
N PHE A 593 17.62 -28.34 5.65
CA PHE A 593 17.15 -27.25 4.80
C PHE A 593 15.66 -26.93 4.97
N SER A 594 14.75 -27.92 5.00
CA SER A 594 13.31 -27.62 5.03
C SER A 594 12.86 -26.86 6.30
N PRO A 595 13.24 -27.26 7.54
CA PRO A 595 12.89 -26.48 8.73
C PRO A 595 13.55 -25.09 8.76
N VAL A 596 14.80 -24.95 8.29
CA VAL A 596 15.47 -23.62 8.17
C VAL A 596 14.63 -22.70 7.29
N ILE A 597 14.26 -23.20 6.12
CA ILE A 597 13.53 -22.50 5.08
C ILE A 597 12.11 -22.09 5.55
N VAL A 598 11.39 -22.97 6.24
CA VAL A 598 10.06 -22.67 6.81
C VAL A 598 10.15 -21.66 7.95
N SER A 599 11.16 -21.76 8.82
CA SER A 599 11.41 -20.77 9.88
C SER A 599 11.63 -19.37 9.29
N LEU A 600 12.44 -19.27 8.24
CA LEU A 600 12.69 -18.01 7.52
C LEU A 600 11.41 -17.42 6.90
N ALA A 601 10.52 -18.28 6.37
CA ALA A 601 9.22 -17.82 5.90
C ALA A 601 8.40 -17.19 7.03
N PHE A 602 8.30 -17.87 8.19
CA PHE A 602 7.58 -17.35 9.36
C PHE A 602 8.18 -16.04 9.87
N LEU A 603 9.50 -15.84 9.82
CA LEU A 603 10.14 -14.57 10.19
C LEU A 603 9.71 -13.38 9.31
N THR A 604 9.18 -13.62 8.10
CA THR A 604 8.74 -12.56 7.18
C THR A 604 7.22 -12.41 7.07
N THR A 605 6.44 -13.48 7.29
CA THR A 605 4.96 -13.41 7.27
C THR A 605 4.31 -13.42 8.66
N GLY A 606 5.10 -13.63 9.72
CA GLY A 606 4.62 -13.91 11.08
C GLY A 606 4.09 -15.35 11.23
N LEU A 607 4.11 -15.87 12.45
CA LEU A 607 3.74 -17.28 12.72
C LEU A 607 2.28 -17.61 12.35
N ARG A 608 1.32 -16.76 12.75
CA ARG A 608 -0.12 -17.00 12.54
C ARG A 608 -0.49 -17.12 11.05
N TRP A 609 -0.06 -16.15 10.24
CA TRP A 609 -0.33 -16.13 8.80
C TRP A 609 0.57 -17.11 8.05
N GLY A 610 1.84 -17.23 8.42
CA GLY A 610 2.78 -18.18 7.83
C GLY A 610 2.32 -19.63 7.98
N ALA A 611 1.86 -20.03 9.17
CA ALA A 611 1.35 -21.39 9.42
C ALA A 611 0.04 -21.66 8.65
N ALA A 612 -0.86 -20.69 8.53
CA ALA A 612 -2.07 -20.81 7.72
C ALA A 612 -1.74 -21.00 6.22
N ILE A 613 -0.84 -20.18 5.69
CA ILE A 613 -0.35 -20.28 4.30
C ILE A 613 0.34 -21.63 4.06
N PHE A 614 1.20 -22.08 4.99
CA PHE A 614 1.85 -23.40 4.93
C PHE A 614 0.82 -24.53 4.81
N ALA A 615 -0.20 -24.54 5.69
CA ALA A 615 -1.21 -25.59 5.72
C ALA A 615 -2.03 -25.66 4.43
N VAL A 616 -2.45 -24.50 3.90
CA VAL A 616 -3.18 -24.40 2.62
C VAL A 616 -2.32 -24.91 1.45
N ILE A 617 -1.07 -24.45 1.36
CA ILE A 617 -0.16 -24.81 0.26
C ILE A 617 0.17 -26.32 0.27
N VAL A 618 0.52 -26.88 1.43
CA VAL A 618 0.87 -28.31 1.53
C VAL A 618 -0.35 -29.20 1.30
N GLY A 619 -1.52 -28.82 1.84
CA GLY A 619 -2.77 -29.56 1.64
C GLY A 619 -3.20 -29.59 0.17
N LEU A 620 -3.16 -28.44 -0.51
CA LEU A 620 -3.51 -28.35 -1.93
C LEU A 620 -2.47 -29.02 -2.84
N GLY A 621 -1.18 -28.95 -2.49
CA GLY A 621 -0.12 -29.71 -3.15
C GLY A 621 -0.32 -31.22 -3.07
N ALA A 622 -0.72 -31.74 -1.91
CA ALA A 622 -1.03 -33.15 -1.70
C ALA A 622 -2.23 -33.61 -2.53
N LEU A 623 -3.32 -32.82 -2.55
CA LEU A 623 -4.52 -33.09 -3.35
C LEU A 623 -4.21 -33.10 -4.85
N MET A 624 -3.50 -32.08 -5.35
CA MET A 624 -3.12 -31.97 -6.75
C MET A 624 -2.18 -33.11 -7.17
N ARG A 625 -1.25 -33.50 -6.29
CA ARG A 625 -0.38 -34.66 -6.48
C ARG A 625 -1.19 -35.96 -6.67
N ALA A 626 -2.31 -36.16 -5.97
CA ALA A 626 -3.18 -37.32 -6.14
C ALA A 626 -3.88 -37.32 -7.50
N GLY A 627 -4.43 -36.17 -7.94
CA GLY A 627 -5.00 -36.02 -9.28
C GLY A 627 -3.97 -36.27 -10.40
N LEU A 628 -2.76 -35.71 -10.28
CA LEU A 628 -1.67 -35.85 -11.25
C LEU A 628 -1.04 -37.26 -11.29
N GLN A 629 -1.31 -38.15 -10.33
CA GLN A 629 -0.83 -39.54 -10.38
C GLN A 629 -1.48 -40.33 -11.53
N HIS A 630 -2.74 -40.05 -11.87
CA HIS A 630 -3.42 -40.67 -13.01
C HIS A 630 -2.75 -40.35 -14.35
N LEU A 631 -2.10 -39.19 -14.47
CA LEU A 631 -1.52 -38.67 -15.71
C LEU A 631 -0.09 -39.16 -16.01
N ARG A 632 0.51 -40.00 -15.16
CA ARG A 632 1.85 -40.61 -15.32
C ARG A 632 2.98 -39.64 -15.76
N LEU A 633 2.90 -38.37 -15.33
CA LEU A 633 3.83 -37.31 -15.74
C LEU A 633 5.25 -37.51 -15.19
N GLN A 634 6.25 -37.12 -16.00
CA GLN A 634 7.66 -37.01 -15.60
C GLN A 634 7.84 -36.06 -14.40
N LEU A 635 8.83 -36.34 -13.55
CA LEU A 635 9.09 -35.58 -12.32
C LEU A 635 9.26 -34.06 -12.57
N VAL A 636 10.08 -33.69 -13.56
CA VAL A 636 10.39 -32.28 -13.88
C VAL A 636 9.12 -31.49 -14.25
N SER A 637 8.27 -32.05 -15.11
CA SER A 637 6.99 -31.45 -15.51
C SER A 637 6.03 -31.32 -14.32
N ARG A 638 6.00 -32.32 -13.42
CA ARG A 638 5.18 -32.31 -12.21
C ARG A 638 5.57 -31.19 -11.25
N LEU A 639 6.88 -30.96 -11.06
CA LEU A 639 7.38 -29.86 -10.22
C LEU A 639 7.03 -28.49 -10.79
N ALA A 640 7.12 -28.30 -12.11
CA ALA A 640 6.72 -27.05 -12.76
C ALA A 640 5.23 -26.73 -12.59
N ILE A 641 4.34 -27.72 -12.76
CA ILE A 641 2.89 -27.59 -12.53
C ILE A 641 2.61 -27.20 -11.06
N LEU A 642 3.33 -27.81 -10.13
CA LEU A 642 3.21 -27.54 -8.70
C LEU A 642 3.57 -26.08 -8.35
N VAL A 643 4.71 -25.59 -8.83
CA VAL A 643 5.15 -24.18 -8.65
C VAL A 643 4.10 -23.21 -9.21
N ALA A 644 3.61 -23.46 -10.42
CA ALA A 644 2.61 -22.61 -11.07
C ALA A 644 1.29 -22.57 -10.30
N MET A 645 0.87 -23.69 -9.72
CA MET A 645 -0.34 -23.76 -8.88
C MET A 645 -0.16 -22.97 -7.58
N VAL A 646 0.98 -23.11 -6.88
CA VAL A 646 1.28 -22.32 -5.68
C VAL A 646 1.27 -20.82 -5.99
N ALA A 647 1.84 -20.41 -7.14
CA ALA A 647 1.79 -19.02 -7.59
C ALA A 647 0.35 -18.50 -7.79
N GLY A 648 -0.51 -19.27 -8.46
CA GLY A 648 -1.92 -18.89 -8.67
C GLY A 648 -2.71 -18.78 -7.36
N VAL A 649 -2.46 -19.68 -6.41
CA VAL A 649 -3.14 -19.69 -5.09
C VAL A 649 -2.72 -18.48 -4.27
N MET A 650 -1.43 -18.14 -4.24
CA MET A 650 -0.95 -16.94 -3.56
C MET A 650 -1.47 -15.66 -4.20
N ALA A 651 -1.50 -15.57 -5.55
CA ALA A 651 -2.11 -14.44 -6.23
C ALA A 651 -3.60 -14.27 -5.89
N GLY A 652 -4.36 -15.38 -5.83
CA GLY A 652 -5.75 -15.38 -5.38
C GLY A 652 -5.91 -14.90 -3.94
N LEU A 653 -5.08 -15.41 -3.02
CA LEU A 653 -5.06 -14.97 -1.62
C LEU A 653 -4.72 -13.48 -1.47
N THR A 654 -3.79 -12.94 -2.25
CA THR A 654 -3.46 -11.51 -2.25
C THR A 654 -4.63 -10.65 -2.72
N VAL A 655 -5.33 -11.05 -3.80
CA VAL A 655 -6.53 -10.33 -4.30
C VAL A 655 -7.66 -10.38 -3.27
N VAL A 656 -7.90 -11.54 -2.66
CA VAL A 656 -8.86 -11.69 -1.55
C VAL A 656 -8.45 -10.79 -0.37
N GLY A 657 -7.18 -10.80 0.03
CA GLY A 657 -6.63 -9.93 1.07
C GLY A 657 -6.88 -8.45 0.83
N ALA A 658 -6.68 -7.99 -0.41
CA ALA A 658 -6.97 -6.62 -0.82
C ALA A 658 -8.47 -6.28 -0.75
N SER A 659 -9.35 -7.20 -1.17
CA SER A 659 -10.81 -7.02 -1.10
C SER A 659 -11.38 -6.95 0.33
N PHE A 660 -10.72 -7.60 1.29
CA PHE A 660 -11.12 -7.59 2.71
C PHE A 660 -10.27 -6.66 3.60
N GLY A 661 -9.37 -5.85 3.03
CA GLY A 661 -8.51 -4.92 3.77
C GLY A 661 -7.45 -5.57 4.68
N ILE A 662 -7.17 -6.86 4.52
CA ILE A 662 -6.28 -7.61 5.42
C ILE A 662 -4.81 -7.37 5.01
N GLY A 663 -4.17 -6.39 5.63
CA GLY A 663 -2.81 -5.93 5.30
C GLY A 663 -1.71 -7.01 5.33
N ALA A 664 -1.90 -8.10 6.06
CA ALA A 664 -1.00 -9.26 6.07
C ALA A 664 -1.00 -10.05 4.75
N LEU A 665 -2.15 -10.12 4.06
CA LEU A 665 -2.25 -10.76 2.74
C LEU A 665 -1.88 -9.81 1.59
N MET A 666 -1.88 -8.49 1.82
CA MET A 666 -1.47 -7.51 0.81
C MET A 666 0.07 -7.42 0.63
N ASN A 667 0.85 -7.78 1.65
CA ASN A 667 2.33 -7.70 1.65
C ASN A 667 3.01 -9.08 1.63
N VAL A 668 2.45 -10.04 0.90
CA VAL A 668 3.06 -11.38 0.76
C VAL A 668 4.38 -11.28 -0.03
N SER A 669 5.49 -11.67 0.62
CA SER A 669 6.80 -11.76 -0.03
C SER A 669 6.89 -12.97 -0.98
N ILE A 670 7.55 -12.77 -2.12
CA ILE A 670 7.82 -13.84 -3.11
C ILE A 670 8.74 -14.92 -2.51
N PHE A 671 9.63 -14.57 -1.58
CA PHE A 671 10.61 -15.49 -1.02
C PHE A 671 9.97 -16.70 -0.32
N PRO A 672 9.07 -16.53 0.68
CA PRO A 672 8.25 -17.61 1.22
C PRO A 672 7.58 -18.50 0.18
N MET A 673 7.09 -17.95 -0.93
CA MET A 673 6.37 -18.73 -1.95
C MET A 673 7.29 -19.75 -2.66
N VAL A 674 8.46 -19.32 -3.11
CA VAL A 674 9.47 -20.19 -3.73
C VAL A 674 9.97 -21.23 -2.72
N ILE A 675 10.17 -20.79 -1.49
CA ILE A 675 10.55 -21.57 -0.31
C ILE A 675 9.59 -22.73 -0.03
N MET A 676 8.27 -22.45 0.01
CA MET A 676 7.26 -23.48 0.30
C MET A 676 7.21 -24.57 -0.77
N SER A 677 7.48 -24.25 -2.04
CA SER A 677 7.48 -25.25 -3.12
C SER A 677 8.47 -26.40 -2.88
N ASN A 678 9.64 -26.11 -2.29
CA ASN A 678 10.63 -27.14 -1.92
C ASN A 678 10.10 -28.05 -0.79
N VAL A 679 9.36 -27.49 0.17
CA VAL A 679 8.72 -28.30 1.23
C VAL A 679 7.70 -29.27 0.64
N ILE A 680 6.88 -28.80 -0.32
CA ILE A 680 5.91 -29.66 -0.99
C ILE A 680 6.61 -30.75 -1.80
N GLU A 681 7.74 -30.46 -2.46
CA GLU A 681 8.56 -31.46 -3.16
C GLU A 681 9.09 -32.54 -2.19
N ASN A 682 9.66 -32.15 -1.05
CA ASN A 682 10.16 -33.08 -0.05
C ASN A 682 9.04 -33.93 0.56
N PHE A 683 7.88 -33.34 0.86
CA PHE A 683 6.68 -34.07 1.28
C PHE A 683 6.19 -35.05 0.20
N THR A 684 6.12 -34.59 -1.04
CA THR A 684 5.70 -35.35 -2.24
C THR A 684 6.62 -36.54 -2.49
N SER A 685 7.93 -36.38 -2.30
CA SER A 685 8.93 -37.44 -2.42
C SER A 685 8.83 -38.43 -1.25
N SER A 686 8.77 -37.94 -0.01
CA SER A 686 8.63 -38.77 1.19
C SER A 686 7.36 -39.62 1.18
N GLN A 687 6.22 -39.05 0.74
CA GLN A 687 4.97 -39.80 0.59
C GLN A 687 5.10 -40.94 -0.43
N ALA A 688 5.93 -40.78 -1.46
CA ALA A 688 6.15 -41.83 -2.46
C ALA A 688 7.05 -42.96 -1.94
N GLN A 689 8.01 -42.65 -1.07
CA GLN A 689 9.01 -43.61 -0.57
C GLN A 689 8.56 -44.34 0.71
N PHE A 690 7.95 -43.61 1.66
CA PHE A 690 7.64 -44.09 3.01
C PHE A 690 6.14 -44.09 3.33
N GLY A 691 5.30 -43.65 2.39
CA GLY A 691 3.84 -43.60 2.53
C GLY A 691 3.32 -42.37 3.28
N THR A 692 2.01 -42.15 3.20
CA THR A 692 1.34 -40.93 3.69
C THR A 692 1.49 -40.71 5.20
N ARG A 693 1.47 -41.78 6.02
CA ARG A 693 1.57 -41.66 7.48
C ARG A 693 2.91 -41.09 7.90
N GLU A 694 4.01 -41.56 7.30
CA GLU A 694 5.35 -41.11 7.65
C GLU A 694 5.64 -39.72 7.08
N ALA A 695 5.16 -39.43 5.87
CA ALA A 695 5.26 -38.09 5.29
C ALA A 695 4.53 -37.02 6.13
N ILE A 696 3.35 -37.33 6.67
CA ILE A 696 2.63 -36.44 7.60
C ILE A 696 3.44 -36.27 8.90
N ARG A 697 3.94 -37.35 9.50
CA ARG A 697 4.78 -37.31 10.72
C ARG A 697 6.01 -36.40 10.53
N LEU A 698 6.75 -36.58 9.43
CA LEU A 698 7.91 -35.76 9.09
C LEU A 698 7.54 -34.29 8.80
N THR A 699 6.37 -34.03 8.21
CA THR A 699 5.86 -32.65 7.98
C THR A 699 5.54 -31.96 9.30
N VAL A 700 4.83 -32.64 10.20
CA VAL A 700 4.48 -32.11 11.54
C VAL A 700 5.76 -31.85 12.35
N ASN A 701 6.72 -32.77 12.35
CA ASN A 701 8.02 -32.55 13.01
C ASN A 701 8.78 -31.36 12.40
N THR A 702 8.76 -31.22 11.07
CA THR A 702 9.41 -30.10 10.35
C THR A 702 8.75 -28.76 10.70
N LEU A 703 7.42 -28.72 10.77
CA LEU A 703 6.63 -27.54 11.14
C LEU A 703 6.81 -27.16 12.60
N LEU A 704 6.78 -28.14 13.52
CA LEU A 704 7.04 -27.95 14.94
C LEU A 704 8.46 -27.41 15.17
N LEU A 705 9.47 -27.99 14.51
CA LEU A 705 10.85 -27.51 14.62
C LEU A 705 11.01 -26.10 14.05
N ALA A 706 10.42 -25.80 12.89
CA ALA A 706 10.43 -24.44 12.32
C ALA A 706 9.74 -23.42 13.23
N THR A 707 8.63 -23.81 13.88
CA THR A 707 7.93 -22.97 14.87
C THR A 707 8.77 -22.74 16.12
N LEU A 708 9.45 -23.77 16.64
CA LEU A 708 10.38 -23.63 17.78
C LEU A 708 11.56 -22.73 17.43
N CYS A 709 12.14 -22.86 16.24
CA CYS A 709 13.21 -21.97 15.78
C CYS A 709 12.73 -20.52 15.61
N TYR A 710 11.55 -20.31 15.03
CA TYR A 710 10.92 -19.00 14.93
C TYR A 710 10.74 -18.36 16.32
N LEU A 711 10.12 -19.10 17.26
CA LEU A 711 9.85 -18.59 18.61
C LEU A 711 11.15 -18.30 19.36
N ALA A 712 12.16 -19.18 19.27
CA ALA A 712 13.45 -18.95 19.91
C ALA A 712 14.16 -17.70 19.37
N VAL A 713 14.08 -17.44 18.06
CA VAL A 713 14.66 -16.25 17.41
C VAL A 713 13.89 -14.98 17.76
N GLU A 714 12.56 -15.03 17.87
CA GLU A 714 11.72 -13.88 18.22
C GLU A 714 11.80 -13.53 19.72
N SER A 715 11.70 -14.52 20.62
CA SER A 715 11.52 -14.28 22.06
C SER A 715 12.77 -13.85 22.82
N THR A 716 13.96 -13.96 22.22
CA THR A 716 15.25 -13.70 22.89
C THR A 716 15.96 -12.45 22.38
N GLY A 717 15.34 -11.70 21.45
CA GLY A 717 16.02 -10.60 20.74
C GLY A 717 17.21 -11.08 19.89
N LEU A 718 17.28 -12.38 19.58
CA LEU A 718 18.43 -13.02 18.93
C LEU A 718 18.80 -12.37 17.60
N GLN A 719 17.80 -11.96 16.81
CA GLN A 719 18.01 -11.24 15.55
C GLN A 719 18.92 -10.02 15.72
N SER A 720 18.64 -9.23 16.75
CA SER A 720 19.27 -7.95 17.03
C SER A 720 20.65 -8.13 17.65
N LEU A 721 20.77 -9.14 18.53
CA LEU A 721 22.04 -9.59 19.06
C LEU A 721 22.98 -10.06 17.94
N VAL A 722 22.48 -10.82 16.96
CA VAL A 722 23.26 -11.38 15.85
C VAL A 722 23.66 -10.31 14.82
N LEU A 723 22.78 -9.32 14.58
CA LEU A 723 23.08 -8.17 13.72
C LEU A 723 24.14 -7.24 14.33
N VAL A 724 24.11 -7.06 15.66
CA VAL A 724 25.11 -6.26 16.39
C VAL A 724 26.42 -7.01 16.63
N PHE A 725 26.35 -8.31 16.94
CA PHE A 725 27.49 -9.17 17.25
C PHE A 725 27.61 -10.31 16.23
N PRO A 726 28.12 -10.04 15.01
CA PRO A 726 28.35 -11.06 14.00
C PRO A 726 29.37 -12.12 14.46
N GLU A 727 30.14 -11.89 15.53
CA GLU A 727 30.92 -12.94 16.20
C GLU A 727 30.08 -14.14 16.68
N MET A 728 28.77 -13.97 16.88
CA MET A 728 27.83 -15.07 17.18
C MET A 728 27.79 -16.13 16.06
N LEU A 729 28.13 -15.77 14.82
CA LEU A 729 28.27 -16.73 13.72
C LEU A 729 29.45 -17.69 13.94
N LEU A 730 30.56 -17.19 14.49
CA LEU A 730 31.70 -18.03 14.85
C LEU A 730 31.34 -18.96 16.02
N ALA A 731 30.59 -18.46 17.00
CA ALA A 731 30.07 -19.28 18.08
C ALA A 731 29.14 -20.40 17.57
N ALA A 732 28.25 -20.09 16.62
CA ALA A 732 27.39 -21.09 15.97
C ALA A 732 28.21 -22.15 15.21
N ILE A 733 29.23 -21.76 14.45
CA ILE A 733 30.16 -22.70 13.78
C ILE A 733 30.88 -23.59 14.80
N VAL A 734 31.33 -23.04 15.94
CA VAL A 734 31.97 -23.82 17.01
C VAL A 734 30.99 -24.81 17.64
N VAL A 735 29.73 -24.42 17.85
CA VAL A 735 28.66 -25.30 18.33
C VAL A 735 28.38 -26.42 17.32
N ASP A 736 28.28 -26.11 16.02
CA ASP A 736 28.08 -27.11 14.97
C ASP A 736 29.26 -28.10 14.87
N VAL A 737 30.50 -27.62 15.02
CA VAL A 737 31.70 -28.47 15.06
C VAL A 737 31.75 -29.36 16.31
N ALA A 738 31.31 -28.84 17.46
CA ALA A 738 31.21 -29.61 18.70
C ALA A 738 30.12 -30.69 18.61
N LEU A 739 28.95 -30.34 18.09
CA LEU A 739 27.82 -31.25 17.87
C LEU A 739 28.12 -32.30 16.78
N GLY A 740 28.88 -31.93 15.74
CA GLY A 740 29.37 -32.87 14.73
C GLY A 740 30.31 -33.95 15.29
N LYS A 741 30.85 -33.76 16.50
CA LYS A 741 31.64 -34.76 17.24
C LYS A 741 30.85 -35.44 18.36
N TRP A 742 29.57 -35.10 18.55
CA TRP A 742 28.74 -35.63 19.63
C TRP A 742 28.44 -37.12 19.43
N ARG A 743 28.79 -37.95 20.43
CA ARG A 743 28.59 -39.41 20.42
C ARG A 743 27.57 -39.91 21.45
N GLY A 744 26.93 -39.01 22.19
CA GLY A 744 25.89 -39.35 23.17
C GLY A 744 24.58 -39.80 22.52
N LEU A 745 23.78 -40.56 23.28
CA LEU A 745 22.41 -40.93 22.93
C LEU A 745 21.49 -39.69 22.87
N ARG A 746 20.45 -39.73 22.03
CA ARG A 746 19.48 -38.63 21.90
C ARG A 746 18.51 -38.62 23.09
N LEU A 747 18.03 -37.45 23.51
CA LEU A 747 17.05 -37.32 24.60
C LEU A 747 15.77 -38.14 24.35
N LEU A 748 15.25 -38.14 23.12
CA LEU A 748 14.08 -38.95 22.75
C LEU A 748 14.37 -40.46 22.74
N GLU A 749 15.62 -40.87 22.51
CA GLU A 749 16.03 -42.28 22.65
C GLU A 749 16.10 -42.67 24.13
N TYR A 750 16.62 -41.78 24.99
CA TYR A 750 16.67 -42.01 26.44
C TYR A 750 15.27 -42.28 27.01
N LEU A 751 14.27 -41.46 26.65
CA LEU A 751 12.86 -41.68 27.03
C LEU A 751 12.33 -43.03 26.52
N ARG A 752 12.62 -43.40 25.26
CA ARG A 752 12.18 -44.68 24.66
C ARG A 752 12.84 -45.90 25.32
N PHE A 753 14.10 -45.80 25.75
CA PHE A 753 14.82 -46.88 26.43
C PHE A 753 14.51 -46.96 27.93
N PHE A 754 14.07 -45.86 28.56
CA PHE A 754 13.62 -45.85 29.96
C PHE A 754 12.35 -46.72 30.17
N ASP A 755 11.43 -46.73 29.21
CA ASP A 755 10.28 -47.66 29.23
C ASP A 755 10.68 -49.14 29.06
N LEU A 756 11.85 -49.43 28.49
CA LEU A 756 12.39 -50.78 28.35
C LEU A 756 13.09 -51.25 29.62
N THR A 757 13.88 -50.39 30.29
CA THR A 757 14.47 -50.71 31.60
C THR A 757 13.39 -50.93 32.66
N ARG A 758 12.33 -50.11 32.67
CA ARG A 758 11.17 -50.30 33.56
C ARG A 758 10.36 -51.57 33.29
N ARG A 759 10.49 -52.18 32.10
CA ARG A 759 9.94 -53.52 31.80
C ARG A 759 10.87 -54.66 32.25
N MET A 760 12.17 -54.43 32.37
CA MET A 760 13.12 -55.40 32.93
C MET A 760 13.09 -55.48 34.46
N GLU A 761 12.58 -54.44 35.15
CA GLU A 761 12.31 -54.49 36.61
C GLU A 761 11.12 -55.38 36.99
N LYS A 762 10.31 -55.86 36.03
CA LYS A 762 9.41 -56.98 36.30
C LYS A 762 10.25 -58.27 36.28
N PRO A 763 10.34 -59.02 37.40
CA PRO A 763 11.13 -60.23 37.43
C PRO A 763 10.61 -61.21 36.38
N TRP A 764 11.54 -61.80 35.63
CA TRP A 764 11.27 -62.97 34.81
C TRP A 764 10.54 -64.01 35.66
N ARG A 765 9.29 -64.33 35.31
CA ARG A 765 8.65 -65.57 35.75
C ARG A 765 9.07 -66.66 34.75
N PRO A 766 9.87 -67.65 35.16
CA PRO A 766 10.12 -68.80 34.30
C PRO A 766 8.88 -69.71 34.30
N VAL A 767 8.40 -70.02 33.09
CA VAL A 767 7.30 -70.95 32.74
C VAL A 767 5.91 -70.51 33.18
#